data_AF-A0A672SEH8-F1
#
_entry.id   AF-A0A672SEH8-F1
#
_cell.length_a   1.000
_cell.length_b   1.000
_cell.length_c   1.000
_cell.angle_alpha   90.00
_cell.angle_beta   90.00
_cell.angle_gamma   90.00
#
_symmetry.space_group_name_H-M   'P 1'
#
loop_
_entity.id
_entity.type
_entity.pdbx_description
1 polymer ?
#
loop_
_entity_poly.entity_id
_entity_poly.type
_entity_poly.pdbx_seq_one_letter_code
_entity_poly.pdbx_strand_id
1 'polypeptide(L)'
;QGKSVHVHINYPAPGKKFVSSSFHQLEWVNPSGREDDSDKYCKLDLEIAGSYQYYFGCGNEERTGGGYIVVDPVLRIGHERKILPLDCITVQTYLAKCLGPLDEWLDRLRVAKETGYNMIHFTPLQKLGASRSCYSIADQLELNPDFSSPGKNYTWMDVGNLTEKLKKEWSMLCITDVVYNHTAANSKWIRLHPECGYNLVNSPYLKPAWLLDRALWHFSCAVADGKYSDSGLPPLIENDKRITVIFSQLKLWEFLQVNVEKNVEQFRKVLQAGECNRPAGPELEGKPKLKVIQDSQYRRFSNTVDMQLALEMFGRHTNGPKSIQECCDWFKMSLEELNAECYKEMHSHHEKAINCIVGTVCYERLASHGPQLGPVTRTNPLVTRYFTFPFEDMTMEQENQLMQNPNDACHLLAHNGWVMADDPLRNFAEPGCNVYLRRELVCWGDSVKLRYGDKPEDCPYLWAYMKKYTEITAKHFSGVRLDNCHSTPLHVAEYMLAVARQHRPDLYVVAELFTGSEELDNIFMTRLGITSLIREAMSAGDSHEEGRLVYRFGGEPVGSFVQPNLRPLVPSVAHAMFLDVTHDNECPIQVRSVFDALASTAIVSMACCASGSTRGYDELVPQQISVVKEERLYPKWNPDALPSSVGEVNLQTGIMAGKLALNKLHQELAEKGFTQVYVDQLDEDTVAVTRHCPSTHQSVLTVSRTAFKNLETHQYRAHLAPMYIPGTNAFSAESFPSLKAHEVSLDPNSQKMVGYLRTQLSQFNRLYKSGSLIDSNVPGILKIALDFLMSKLTLAEMNVLLFLCDAEEQEDGGGCYNIPSWMPLKYGGLQGFVSVLSEIRPKNDLGHPFCDNLRQGDWMIDYVSSRLMNKGGALREVGKEICNVIKIIIIDVPTYTLLHITYFLMWYLFYEKIITYAGLPHFSTGIFRCWGRDTFIALRGLMLLTGRYLEARNIILAFAGTVRHGLIPNLLGQGVAARYNCRDAVWWWLQCIQDYCNIVPNGTDILMCPVSRMYPTDDSESQPLGTVSDKAHNRGVPATPRDGSAVEIVGLCKSAVRWLMTMNENGNFPYSSVTIHRDGTEQSVSYKDVYLFNSDLVYCGIYDNALDNDNYNCAKGFNYHQGPEWLWPVGYFLRAKLYFAKKMGQEKYNKSVYLVKNVLSRLYTHLERSPWKGLPELTNENGQYCPFSCETQAWSIATVLEALYDL
;
A
#
# COMPACT_ATOMS: atom_id res chain seq x y z
N GLN A 1 17.56 -5.35 -15.22
CA GLN A 1 18.49 -4.74 -16.20
C GLN A 1 18.80 -5.75 -17.31
N GLY A 2 19.08 -5.30 -18.54
CA GLY A 2 19.49 -6.16 -19.67
C GLY A 2 18.38 -6.95 -20.38
N LYS A 3 17.11 -6.81 -19.99
CA LYS A 3 15.95 -7.28 -20.76
C LYS A 3 15.22 -6.06 -21.33
N SER A 4 14.59 -6.21 -22.50
CA SER A 4 13.60 -5.24 -22.95
C SER A 4 12.44 -5.25 -21.95
N VAL A 5 12.07 -4.07 -21.46
CA VAL A 5 10.92 -3.86 -20.59
C VAL A 5 10.06 -2.80 -21.26
N HIS A 6 8.79 -3.10 -21.43
CA HIS A 6 7.79 -2.18 -21.96
C HIS A 6 6.75 -1.91 -20.89
N VAL A 7 6.51 -0.64 -20.59
CA VAL A 7 5.49 -0.20 -19.63
C VAL A 7 4.32 0.36 -20.41
N HIS A 8 3.12 -0.12 -20.13
CA HIS A 8 1.87 0.28 -20.78
C HIS A 8 0.92 0.87 -19.75
N ILE A 9 0.19 1.92 -20.11
CA ILE A 9 -0.82 2.55 -19.25
C ILE A 9 -2.06 2.98 -20.05
N ASN A 10 -3.23 2.93 -19.42
CA ASN A 10 -4.49 3.41 -20.00
C ASN A 10 -4.80 4.88 -19.69
N TYR A 11 -3.90 5.61 -19.01
CA TYR A 11 -3.97 7.07 -18.93
C TYR A 11 -3.98 7.65 -20.35
N PRO A 12 -4.83 8.64 -20.67
CA PRO A 12 -4.94 9.14 -22.03
C PRO A 12 -3.66 9.89 -22.45
N ALA A 13 -3.13 9.54 -23.63
CA ALA A 13 -2.09 10.34 -24.27
C ALA A 13 -2.58 11.80 -24.50
N PRO A 14 -1.68 12.80 -24.53
CA PRO A 14 -2.06 14.21 -24.64
C PRO A 14 -3.06 14.49 -25.78
N GLY A 15 -4.19 15.13 -25.43
CA GLY A 15 -5.28 15.45 -26.36
C GLY A 15 -6.21 14.28 -26.73
N LYS A 16 -6.04 13.08 -26.15
CA LYS A 16 -6.98 11.95 -26.28
C LYS A 16 -8.00 11.93 -25.13
N LYS A 17 -9.14 11.28 -25.35
CA LYS A 17 -10.09 10.94 -24.28
C LYS A 17 -9.69 9.63 -23.62
N PHE A 18 -9.96 9.49 -22.33
CA PHE A 18 -9.77 8.24 -21.59
C PHE A 18 -10.70 7.14 -22.13
N VAL A 19 -10.14 5.94 -22.32
CA VAL A 19 -10.85 4.71 -22.66
C VAL A 19 -10.17 3.60 -21.88
N SER A 20 -10.89 2.95 -20.96
CA SER A 20 -10.29 2.01 -19.97
C SER A 20 -9.55 0.82 -20.58
N SER A 21 -9.99 0.35 -21.76
CA SER A 21 -9.37 -0.73 -22.53
C SER A 21 -8.23 -0.29 -23.46
N SER A 22 -7.98 1.02 -23.61
CA SER A 22 -6.97 1.56 -24.53
C SER A 22 -5.66 1.83 -23.79
N PHE A 23 -4.71 0.92 -23.92
CA PHE A 23 -3.36 1.11 -23.38
C PHE A 23 -2.42 1.68 -24.45
N HIS A 24 -1.45 2.48 -24.02
CA HIS A 24 -0.32 2.91 -24.83
C HIS A 24 0.99 2.64 -24.10
N GLN A 25 2.06 2.37 -24.84
CA GLN A 25 3.39 2.20 -24.28
C GLN A 25 3.97 3.56 -23.87
N LEU A 26 4.63 3.62 -22.72
CA LEU A 26 5.40 4.78 -22.28
C LEU A 26 6.82 4.73 -22.88
N GLU A 27 7.30 5.89 -23.31
CA GLU A 27 8.65 6.06 -23.84
C GLU A 27 9.69 6.14 -22.72
N TRP A 28 10.84 5.50 -22.93
CA TRP A 28 11.98 5.56 -22.04
C TRP A 28 12.78 6.85 -22.25
N VAL A 29 12.98 7.61 -21.18
CA VAL A 29 13.86 8.79 -21.13
C VAL A 29 15.21 8.37 -20.57
N ASN A 30 16.28 8.62 -21.31
CA ASN A 30 17.67 8.34 -20.93
C ASN A 30 18.38 9.64 -20.52
N PRO A 31 18.43 10.01 -19.22
CA PRO A 31 18.89 11.35 -18.80
C PRO A 31 20.38 11.60 -19.05
N SER A 32 21.25 10.57 -19.01
CA SER A 32 22.66 10.69 -19.38
C SER A 32 22.93 10.69 -20.90
N GLY A 33 21.90 10.48 -21.72
CA GLY A 33 22.04 10.25 -23.17
C GLY A 33 22.64 8.89 -23.54
N ARG A 34 22.92 8.01 -22.56
CA ARG A 34 23.36 6.63 -22.80
C ARG A 34 22.14 5.73 -22.95
N GLU A 35 22.11 4.88 -23.98
CA GLU A 35 21.05 3.87 -24.16
C GLU A 35 21.28 2.61 -23.28
N ASP A 36 21.61 2.83 -22.00
CA ASP A 36 21.76 1.73 -21.04
C ASP A 36 20.55 1.63 -20.08
N ASP A 37 20.50 0.56 -19.28
CA ASP A 37 19.33 0.28 -18.44
C ASP A 37 19.50 0.79 -16.99
N SER A 38 20.49 1.65 -16.72
CA SER A 38 20.87 2.04 -15.36
C SER A 38 20.24 3.34 -14.87
N ASP A 39 19.96 4.29 -15.77
CA ASP A 39 19.39 5.61 -15.43
C ASP A 39 18.04 5.92 -16.11
N LYS A 40 17.57 5.03 -17.00
CA LYS A 40 16.34 5.27 -17.78
C LYS A 40 15.06 5.19 -16.95
N TYR A 41 14.12 6.08 -17.25
CA TYR A 41 12.81 6.15 -16.59
C TYR A 41 11.69 6.46 -17.59
N CYS A 42 10.46 6.08 -17.28
CA CYS A 42 9.27 6.56 -17.98
C CYS A 42 8.75 7.81 -17.25
N LYS A 43 8.40 8.87 -17.99
CA LYS A 43 7.73 10.05 -17.42
C LYS A 43 6.24 10.02 -17.74
N LEU A 44 5.41 10.34 -16.75
CA LEU A 44 3.98 10.56 -16.92
C LEU A 44 3.54 11.77 -16.10
N ASP A 45 2.92 12.75 -16.76
CA ASP A 45 2.34 13.92 -16.12
C ASP A 45 0.82 13.67 -15.92
N LEU A 46 0.41 13.57 -14.65
CA LEU A 46 -0.97 13.23 -14.26
C LEU A 46 -1.75 14.53 -13.95
N GLU A 47 -2.69 14.86 -14.83
CA GLU A 47 -3.50 16.09 -14.78
C GLU A 47 -5.01 15.81 -14.68
N ILE A 48 -5.44 14.59 -15.00
CA ILE A 48 -6.85 14.19 -15.03
C ILE A 48 -7.12 13.25 -13.86
N ALA A 49 -8.18 13.52 -13.10
CA ALA A 49 -8.62 12.71 -11.98
C ALA A 49 -9.33 11.42 -12.43
N GLY A 50 -9.08 10.31 -11.73
CA GLY A 50 -9.60 9.00 -12.07
C GLY A 50 -8.72 7.85 -11.59
N SER A 51 -9.01 6.64 -12.07
CA SER A 51 -8.17 5.47 -11.89
C SER A 51 -7.54 5.05 -13.22
N TYR A 52 -6.24 4.77 -13.18
CA TYR A 52 -5.46 4.39 -14.34
C TYR A 52 -4.70 3.09 -14.07
N GLN A 53 -4.98 2.07 -14.88
CA GLN A 53 -4.27 0.81 -14.82
C GLN A 53 -2.96 0.94 -15.61
N TYR A 54 -1.86 0.45 -15.03
CA TYR A 54 -0.62 0.20 -15.75
C TYR A 54 -0.25 -1.27 -15.70
N TYR A 55 0.49 -1.73 -16.70
CA TYR A 55 1.16 -3.02 -16.70
C TYR A 55 2.54 -2.91 -17.31
N PHE A 56 3.38 -3.89 -17.03
CA PHE A 56 4.70 -4.02 -17.65
C PHE A 56 4.95 -5.46 -18.06
N GLY A 57 5.65 -5.62 -19.17
CA GLY A 57 6.12 -6.91 -19.65
C GLY A 57 7.63 -6.93 -19.85
N CYS A 58 8.15 -8.11 -20.18
CA CYS A 58 9.57 -8.39 -20.10
C CYS A 58 10.01 -9.37 -21.20
N GLY A 59 10.78 -8.87 -22.17
CA GLY A 59 11.14 -9.63 -23.37
C GLY A 59 9.89 -9.97 -24.20
N ASN A 60 9.58 -11.26 -24.32
CA ASN A 60 8.44 -11.74 -25.11
C ASN A 60 7.13 -11.83 -24.29
N GLU A 61 7.19 -11.69 -22.96
CA GLU A 61 6.00 -11.65 -22.12
C GLU A 61 5.36 -10.26 -22.19
N GLU A 62 4.12 -10.18 -22.67
CA GLU A 62 3.41 -8.90 -22.77
C GLU A 62 3.13 -8.29 -21.40
N ARG A 63 2.77 -9.12 -20.41
CA ARG A 63 2.32 -8.70 -19.08
C ARG A 63 2.88 -9.61 -17.99
N THR A 64 3.96 -9.17 -17.35
CA THR A 64 4.61 -9.84 -16.21
C THR A 64 4.12 -9.27 -14.87
N GLY A 65 3.61 -8.02 -14.84
CA GLY A 65 3.04 -7.39 -13.65
C GLY A 65 2.28 -6.10 -13.97
N GLY A 66 1.72 -5.45 -12.95
CA GLY A 66 0.98 -4.20 -13.11
C GLY A 66 0.31 -3.72 -11.81
N GLY A 67 -0.43 -2.63 -11.90
CA GLY A 67 -1.11 -2.00 -10.77
C GLY A 67 -2.05 -0.89 -11.22
N TYR A 68 -2.50 -0.07 -10.27
CA TYR A 68 -3.34 1.10 -10.51
C TYR A 68 -2.71 2.35 -9.90
N ILE A 69 -2.99 3.49 -10.50
CA ILE A 69 -2.70 4.83 -9.99
C ILE A 69 -4.04 5.56 -9.90
N VAL A 70 -4.41 5.99 -8.69
CA VAL A 70 -5.57 6.86 -8.47
C VAL A 70 -5.08 8.30 -8.42
N VAL A 71 -5.80 9.20 -9.12
CA VAL A 71 -5.53 10.64 -9.16
C VAL A 71 -6.77 11.34 -8.62
N ASP A 72 -6.60 12.10 -7.54
CA ASP A 72 -7.69 12.78 -6.86
C ASP A 72 -8.24 14.00 -7.63
N PRO A 73 -9.54 14.32 -7.50
CA PRO A 73 -10.18 15.44 -8.17
C PRO A 73 -9.80 16.81 -7.58
N VAL A 74 -9.57 17.80 -8.44
CA VAL A 74 -9.28 19.17 -7.99
C VAL A 74 -10.59 19.96 -7.84
N LEU A 75 -11.18 19.87 -6.65
CA LEU A 75 -12.44 20.53 -6.31
C LEU A 75 -12.27 22.05 -6.25
N ARG A 76 -13.27 22.79 -6.75
CA ARG A 76 -13.22 24.26 -6.86
C ARG A 76 -14.55 24.93 -6.53
N ILE A 77 -14.49 25.98 -5.71
CA ILE A 77 -15.65 26.69 -5.15
C ILE A 77 -15.55 28.20 -5.37
N GLY A 78 -16.71 28.89 -5.29
CA GLY A 78 -16.82 30.34 -5.43
C GLY A 78 -16.60 30.88 -6.84
N HIS A 79 -16.84 32.18 -7.02
CA HIS A 79 -16.61 32.87 -8.29
C HIS A 79 -15.15 32.82 -8.76
N GLU A 80 -14.20 32.89 -7.81
CA GLU A 80 -12.75 32.87 -8.09
C GLU A 80 -12.19 31.46 -8.36
N ARG A 81 -13.03 30.42 -8.23
CA ARG A 81 -12.65 28.99 -8.39
C ARG A 81 -11.48 28.58 -7.49
N LYS A 82 -11.48 29.07 -6.24
CA LYS A 82 -10.56 28.65 -5.16
C LYS A 82 -10.57 27.12 -5.07
N ILE A 83 -9.40 26.51 -4.95
CA ILE A 83 -9.29 25.07 -4.71
C ILE A 83 -9.82 24.79 -3.30
N LEU A 84 -10.68 23.78 -3.16
CA LEU A 84 -11.11 23.23 -1.88
C LEU A 84 -10.29 21.93 -1.64
N PRO A 85 -9.35 21.91 -0.68
CA PRO A 85 -8.68 20.67 -0.28
C PRO A 85 -9.68 19.64 0.26
N LEU A 86 -9.39 18.35 0.10
CA LEU A 86 -10.28 17.27 0.55
C LEU A 86 -10.48 17.30 2.07
N ASP A 87 -9.38 17.49 2.83
CA ASP A 87 -9.37 17.65 4.29
C ASP A 87 -10.11 18.90 4.80
N CYS A 88 -10.54 19.81 3.92
CA CYS A 88 -11.38 20.96 4.27
C CYS A 88 -12.87 20.70 4.10
N ILE A 89 -13.27 19.56 3.51
CA ILE A 89 -14.67 19.27 3.23
C ILE A 89 -15.43 19.10 4.56
N THR A 90 -16.48 19.88 4.71
CA THR A 90 -17.48 19.76 5.78
C THR A 90 -18.82 19.54 5.11
N VAL A 91 -19.36 18.32 5.20
CA VAL A 91 -20.59 17.92 4.50
C VAL A 91 -21.79 17.80 5.44
N GLN A 92 -22.94 18.32 5.02
CA GLN A 92 -24.22 18.03 5.69
C GLN A 92 -25.12 17.21 4.77
N THR A 93 -25.59 16.06 5.25
CA THR A 93 -26.54 15.20 4.53
C THR A 93 -27.98 15.63 4.77
N TYR A 94 -28.76 15.72 3.70
CA TYR A 94 -30.19 16.02 3.71
C TYR A 94 -30.99 14.89 3.05
N LEU A 95 -32.03 14.40 3.75
CA LEU A 95 -33.07 13.60 3.10
C LEU A 95 -33.83 14.49 2.12
N ALA A 96 -33.66 14.29 0.82
CA ALA A 96 -34.17 15.22 -0.20
C ALA A 96 -35.70 15.41 -0.12
N LYS A 97 -36.46 14.35 0.21
CA LYS A 97 -37.93 14.44 0.42
C LYS A 97 -38.34 15.40 1.53
N CYS A 98 -37.52 15.55 2.58
CA CYS A 98 -37.80 16.44 3.71
C CYS A 98 -37.48 17.92 3.42
N LEU A 99 -36.99 18.25 2.22
CA LEU A 99 -36.81 19.65 1.80
C LEU A 99 -38.08 20.28 1.22
N GLY A 100 -39.09 19.48 0.85
CA GLY A 100 -40.36 19.97 0.28
C GLY A 100 -40.19 20.61 -1.11
N PRO A 101 -41.00 21.61 -1.48
CA PRO A 101 -40.93 22.25 -2.80
C PRO A 101 -39.65 23.07 -3.02
N LEU A 102 -39.10 23.06 -4.24
CA LEU A 102 -37.79 23.61 -4.59
C LEU A 102 -37.66 25.13 -4.34
N ASP A 103 -38.77 25.88 -4.34
CA ASP A 103 -38.81 27.30 -3.99
C ASP A 103 -38.42 27.56 -2.52
N GLU A 104 -38.68 26.62 -1.63
CA GLU A 104 -38.34 26.74 -0.20
C GLU A 104 -36.97 26.15 0.16
N TRP A 105 -36.29 25.47 -0.78
CA TRP A 105 -35.02 24.79 -0.50
C TRP A 105 -33.93 25.76 -0.07
N LEU A 106 -33.90 26.98 -0.62
CA LEU A 106 -32.88 27.96 -0.23
C LEU A 106 -32.95 28.32 1.26
N ASP A 107 -34.13 28.34 1.88
CA ASP A 107 -34.25 28.69 3.30
C ASP A 107 -33.90 27.51 4.21
N ARG A 108 -34.14 26.26 3.76
CA ARG A 108 -33.76 25.04 4.48
C ARG A 108 -32.27 24.73 4.34
N LEU A 109 -31.71 24.83 3.13
CA LEU A 109 -30.31 24.58 2.84
C LEU A 109 -29.39 25.71 3.34
N ARG A 110 -29.93 26.93 3.54
CA ARG A 110 -29.20 28.03 4.19
C ARG A 110 -28.65 27.60 5.55
N VAL A 111 -29.33 26.70 6.26
CA VAL A 111 -28.84 26.24 7.57
C VAL A 111 -27.41 25.70 7.46
N ALA A 112 -27.12 24.85 6.47
CA ALA A 112 -25.77 24.32 6.24
C ALA A 112 -24.72 25.41 6.01
N LYS A 113 -25.07 26.47 5.26
CA LYS A 113 -24.18 27.62 5.05
C LYS A 113 -23.89 28.36 6.36
N GLU A 114 -24.94 28.70 7.11
CA GLU A 114 -24.83 29.54 8.30
C GLU A 114 -24.24 28.75 9.51
N THR A 115 -24.27 27.41 9.48
CA THR A 115 -23.46 26.53 10.36
C THR A 115 -22.10 26.14 9.77
N GLY A 116 -21.67 26.78 8.69
CA GLY A 116 -20.29 26.74 8.20
C GLY A 116 -19.89 25.51 7.38
N TYR A 117 -20.84 24.66 6.96
CA TYR A 117 -20.55 23.59 6.01
C TYR A 117 -20.19 24.16 4.63
N ASN A 118 -19.38 23.41 3.86
CA ASN A 118 -19.01 23.75 2.48
C ASN A 118 -19.40 22.67 1.46
N MET A 119 -20.07 21.60 1.88
CA MET A 119 -20.68 20.61 1.00
C MET A 119 -22.07 20.21 1.49
N ILE A 120 -22.97 19.96 0.54
CA ILE A 120 -24.30 19.37 0.79
C ILE A 120 -24.34 18.00 0.10
N HIS A 121 -24.72 16.98 0.84
CA HIS A 121 -25.05 15.67 0.31
C HIS A 121 -26.56 15.49 0.30
N PHE A 122 -27.12 15.14 -0.85
CA PHE A 122 -28.53 14.80 -0.99
C PHE A 122 -28.70 13.29 -1.13
N THR A 123 -29.62 12.71 -0.38
CA THR A 123 -30.18 11.39 -0.75
C THR A 123 -30.89 11.49 -2.12
N PRO A 124 -31.22 10.39 -2.80
CA PRO A 124 -31.72 10.43 -4.17
C PRO A 124 -32.89 11.42 -4.37
N LEU A 125 -32.76 12.27 -5.39
CA LEU A 125 -33.74 13.30 -5.78
C LEU A 125 -34.82 12.77 -6.75
N GLN A 126 -34.69 11.51 -7.14
CA GLN A 126 -35.53 10.84 -8.12
C GLN A 126 -36.92 10.53 -7.56
N LYS A 127 -37.86 10.20 -8.43
CA LYS A 127 -39.22 9.81 -8.04
C LYS A 127 -39.23 8.57 -7.16
N LEU A 128 -39.82 8.68 -5.97
CA LEU A 128 -39.83 7.61 -4.97
C LEU A 128 -40.91 6.54 -5.23
N GLY A 129 -40.65 5.34 -4.69
CA GLY A 129 -41.53 4.19 -4.66
C GLY A 129 -42.68 4.29 -3.67
N ALA A 130 -43.51 3.24 -3.65
CA ALA A 130 -44.70 3.19 -2.80
C ALA A 130 -44.40 3.17 -1.29
N SER A 131 -43.21 2.73 -0.89
CA SER A 131 -42.71 2.79 0.49
C SER A 131 -42.29 4.20 0.93
N ARG A 132 -42.09 5.11 -0.04
CA ARG A 132 -41.46 6.43 0.15
C ARG A 132 -40.07 6.41 0.80
N SER A 133 -39.37 5.27 0.75
CA SER A 133 -37.93 5.20 1.03
C SER A 133 -37.15 6.09 0.07
N CYS A 134 -36.20 6.87 0.59
CA CYS A 134 -35.27 7.66 -0.22
C CYS A 134 -34.49 6.83 -1.25
N TYR A 135 -34.26 5.54 -0.98
CA TYR A 135 -33.48 4.63 -1.83
C TYR A 135 -34.34 3.74 -2.75
N SER A 136 -35.64 3.60 -2.46
CA SER A 136 -36.56 2.87 -3.33
C SER A 136 -37.07 3.78 -4.45
N ILE A 137 -36.29 3.90 -5.54
CA ILE A 137 -36.57 4.80 -6.66
C ILE A 137 -37.53 4.14 -7.67
N ALA A 138 -38.66 4.78 -8.00
CA ALA A 138 -39.65 4.29 -8.96
C ALA A 138 -39.39 4.70 -10.41
N ASP A 139 -38.69 5.82 -10.62
CA ASP A 139 -38.17 6.24 -11.91
C ASP A 139 -36.90 7.07 -11.71
N GLN A 140 -35.77 6.54 -12.15
CA GLN A 140 -34.44 7.12 -11.98
C GLN A 140 -34.18 8.34 -12.88
N LEU A 141 -35.03 8.55 -13.90
CA LEU A 141 -34.91 9.66 -14.85
C LEU A 141 -35.86 10.82 -14.50
N GLU A 142 -36.97 10.54 -13.81
CA GLU A 142 -37.93 11.54 -13.35
C GLU A 142 -37.45 12.17 -12.02
N LEU A 143 -37.38 13.51 -11.97
CA LEU A 143 -37.20 14.25 -10.71
C LEU A 143 -38.43 14.02 -9.81
N ASN A 144 -38.25 13.94 -8.49
CA ASN A 144 -39.38 13.75 -7.57
C ASN A 144 -40.46 14.85 -7.76
N PRO A 145 -41.71 14.50 -8.12
CA PRO A 145 -42.78 15.48 -8.29
C PRO A 145 -43.10 16.26 -7.01
N ASP A 146 -42.80 15.73 -5.83
CA ASP A 146 -43.02 16.41 -4.54
C ASP A 146 -42.23 17.72 -4.39
N PHE A 147 -41.20 17.93 -5.22
CA PHE A 147 -40.43 19.18 -5.26
C PHE A 147 -41.16 20.30 -6.02
N SER A 148 -42.28 20.01 -6.70
CA SER A 148 -43.07 20.97 -7.48
C SER A 148 -44.24 21.56 -6.68
N SER A 149 -44.29 22.89 -6.62
CA SER A 149 -45.41 23.63 -6.03
C SER A 149 -46.63 23.65 -6.97
N PRO A 150 -47.87 23.77 -6.46
CA PRO A 150 -49.07 23.88 -7.31
C PRO A 150 -48.94 24.99 -8.36
N GLY A 151 -48.99 24.62 -9.64
CA GLY A 151 -48.84 25.53 -10.77
C GLY A 151 -47.39 25.81 -11.22
N LYS A 152 -46.38 25.18 -10.60
CA LYS A 152 -44.96 25.35 -10.95
C LYS A 152 -44.21 24.01 -10.91
N ASN A 153 -43.98 23.43 -12.09
CA ASN A 153 -43.22 22.20 -12.25
C ASN A 153 -41.72 22.51 -12.35
N TYR A 154 -40.89 21.84 -11.54
CA TYR A 154 -39.44 21.92 -11.65
C TYR A 154 -38.83 20.74 -12.38
N THR A 155 -37.61 20.93 -12.87
CA THR A 155 -36.85 19.97 -13.67
C THR A 155 -35.43 19.80 -13.14
N TRP A 156 -34.70 18.80 -13.65
CA TRP A 156 -33.26 18.66 -13.40
C TRP A 156 -32.44 19.92 -13.75
N MET A 157 -32.94 20.76 -14.67
CA MET A 157 -32.29 22.03 -15.00
C MET A 157 -32.39 23.03 -13.84
N ASP A 158 -33.51 23.07 -13.14
CA ASP A 158 -33.72 23.94 -11.99
C ASP A 158 -32.86 23.51 -10.79
N VAL A 159 -32.76 22.19 -10.56
CA VAL A 159 -31.80 21.62 -9.61
C VAL A 159 -30.37 21.98 -9.99
N GLY A 160 -29.99 21.87 -11.27
CA GLY A 160 -28.67 22.27 -11.76
C GLY A 160 -28.37 23.76 -11.60
N ASN A 161 -29.38 24.61 -11.80
CA ASN A 161 -29.26 26.05 -11.56
C ASN A 161 -29.07 26.33 -10.05
N LEU A 162 -29.74 25.58 -9.18
CA LEU A 162 -29.55 25.67 -7.73
C LEU A 162 -28.15 25.20 -7.31
N THR A 163 -27.67 24.02 -7.72
CA THR A 163 -26.35 23.53 -7.32
C THR A 163 -25.22 24.45 -7.79
N GLU A 164 -25.33 25.02 -9.00
CA GLU A 164 -24.36 25.98 -9.51
C GLU A 164 -24.46 27.35 -8.82
N LYS A 165 -25.66 27.75 -8.36
CA LYS A 165 -25.85 28.93 -7.51
C LYS A 165 -25.17 28.76 -6.14
N LEU A 166 -25.43 27.64 -5.46
CA LEU A 166 -24.80 27.30 -4.17
C LEU A 166 -23.27 27.29 -4.29
N LYS A 167 -22.74 26.72 -5.37
CA LYS A 167 -21.30 26.69 -5.66
C LYS A 167 -20.66 28.06 -5.88
N LYS A 168 -21.35 28.97 -6.58
CA LYS A 168 -20.83 30.31 -6.90
C LYS A 168 -21.01 31.31 -5.76
N GLU A 169 -22.24 31.42 -5.24
CA GLU A 169 -22.62 32.45 -4.27
C GLU A 169 -22.32 32.05 -2.82
N TRP A 170 -22.37 30.76 -2.49
CA TRP A 170 -22.18 30.27 -1.12
C TRP A 170 -20.88 29.48 -0.96
N SER A 171 -20.12 29.29 -2.04
CA SER A 171 -18.91 28.45 -2.09
C SER A 171 -19.16 26.99 -1.64
N MET A 172 -20.39 26.48 -1.82
CA MET A 172 -20.78 25.14 -1.40
C MET A 172 -20.87 24.15 -2.56
N LEU A 173 -20.25 22.97 -2.43
CA LEU A 173 -20.44 21.88 -3.40
C LEU A 173 -21.70 21.08 -3.09
N CYS A 174 -22.28 20.46 -4.11
CA CYS A 174 -23.39 19.52 -3.96
C CYS A 174 -22.98 18.15 -4.53
N ILE A 175 -23.23 17.10 -3.76
CA ILE A 175 -23.12 15.70 -4.16
C ILE A 175 -24.46 14.99 -3.91
N THR A 176 -24.68 13.84 -4.55
CA THR A 176 -25.90 13.03 -4.37
C THR A 176 -25.58 11.55 -4.38
N ASP A 177 -26.39 10.75 -3.71
CA ASP A 177 -26.37 9.30 -3.89
C ASP A 177 -26.63 8.87 -5.33
N VAL A 178 -26.03 7.76 -5.72
CA VAL A 178 -26.42 6.96 -6.89
C VAL A 178 -26.72 5.52 -6.46
N VAL A 179 -27.83 4.98 -6.97
CA VAL A 179 -28.36 3.66 -6.61
C VAL A 179 -28.37 2.80 -7.88
N TYR A 180 -27.42 1.88 -8.00
CA TYR A 180 -27.34 0.96 -9.15
C TYR A 180 -27.91 -0.43 -8.84
N ASN A 181 -28.10 -0.79 -7.58
CA ASN A 181 -28.37 -2.17 -7.15
C ASN A 181 -29.83 -2.58 -7.29
N HIS A 182 -30.74 -1.62 -7.18
CA HIS A 182 -32.17 -1.88 -7.11
C HIS A 182 -33.03 -0.74 -7.67
N THR A 183 -34.32 -1.04 -7.87
CA THR A 183 -35.38 -0.10 -8.22
C THR A 183 -36.63 -0.44 -7.39
N ALA A 184 -37.56 0.49 -7.18
CA ALA A 184 -38.77 0.22 -6.42
C ALA A 184 -39.61 -0.90 -7.09
N ALA A 185 -40.17 -1.83 -6.30
CA ALA A 185 -40.98 -2.93 -6.80
C ALA A 185 -42.27 -2.47 -7.53
N ASN A 186 -42.71 -1.23 -7.31
CA ASN A 186 -43.82 -0.60 -8.02
C ASN A 186 -43.41 0.26 -9.23
N SER A 187 -42.13 0.24 -9.66
CA SER A 187 -41.66 0.97 -10.85
C SER A 187 -42.50 0.59 -12.08
N LYS A 188 -42.86 1.57 -12.91
CA LYS A 188 -43.62 1.28 -14.14
C LYS A 188 -42.74 0.61 -15.20
N TRP A 189 -41.49 1.07 -15.33
CA TRP A 189 -40.56 0.59 -16.33
C TRP A 189 -40.14 -0.87 -16.08
N ILE A 190 -39.97 -1.31 -14.83
CA ILE A 190 -39.59 -2.70 -14.51
C ILE A 190 -40.70 -3.72 -14.87
N ARG A 191 -41.97 -3.28 -14.93
CA ARG A 191 -43.08 -4.11 -15.43
C ARG A 191 -43.09 -4.24 -16.95
N LEU A 192 -42.60 -3.22 -17.66
CA LEU A 192 -42.42 -3.25 -19.12
C LEU A 192 -41.14 -4.00 -19.52
N HIS A 193 -40.13 -3.97 -18.65
CA HIS A 193 -38.80 -4.56 -18.84
C HIS A 193 -38.44 -5.56 -17.70
N PRO A 194 -39.21 -6.64 -17.52
CA PRO A 194 -38.99 -7.63 -16.47
C PRO A 194 -37.64 -8.36 -16.57
N GLU A 195 -37.00 -8.36 -17.74
CA GLU A 195 -35.66 -8.91 -17.98
C GLU A 195 -34.53 -8.16 -17.25
N CYS A 196 -34.82 -6.95 -16.77
CA CYS A 196 -33.91 -6.10 -15.99
C CYS A 196 -33.85 -6.49 -14.51
N GLY A 197 -34.76 -7.34 -14.03
CA GLY A 197 -34.68 -7.97 -12.70
C GLY A 197 -34.24 -9.44 -12.80
N TYR A 198 -33.84 -10.01 -11.66
CA TYR A 198 -33.71 -11.46 -11.50
C TYR A 198 -35.12 -12.06 -11.41
N ASN A 199 -35.49 -12.96 -12.32
CA ASN A 199 -36.85 -13.51 -12.44
C ASN A 199 -36.82 -15.00 -12.77
N LEU A 200 -37.99 -15.68 -12.76
CA LEU A 200 -38.02 -17.14 -12.89
C LEU A 200 -37.78 -17.67 -14.32
N VAL A 201 -37.60 -16.78 -15.31
CA VAL A 201 -37.26 -17.11 -16.70
C VAL A 201 -35.77 -16.92 -16.97
N ASN A 202 -35.19 -15.78 -16.58
CA ASN A 202 -33.76 -15.49 -16.75
C ASN A 202 -32.87 -16.03 -15.61
N SER A 203 -33.46 -16.33 -14.45
CA SER A 203 -32.81 -16.88 -13.26
C SER A 203 -33.61 -18.08 -12.72
N PRO A 204 -33.79 -19.16 -13.51
CA PRO A 204 -34.67 -20.28 -13.16
C PRO A 204 -34.26 -21.04 -11.90
N TYR A 205 -32.99 -20.94 -11.48
CA TYR A 205 -32.50 -21.46 -10.20
C TYR A 205 -33.18 -20.83 -8.96
N LEU A 206 -33.89 -19.71 -9.12
CA LEU A 206 -34.70 -19.09 -8.06
C LEU A 206 -36.08 -19.74 -7.89
N LYS A 207 -36.53 -20.64 -8.78
CA LYS A 207 -37.84 -21.31 -8.69
C LYS A 207 -38.10 -22.01 -7.35
N PRO A 208 -37.15 -22.77 -6.74
CA PRO A 208 -37.35 -23.36 -5.42
C PRO A 208 -37.50 -22.31 -4.31
N ALA A 209 -36.75 -21.21 -4.40
CA ALA A 209 -36.78 -20.12 -3.42
C ALA A 209 -38.09 -19.31 -3.50
N TRP A 210 -38.58 -19.05 -4.71
CA TRP A 210 -39.88 -18.41 -4.92
C TRP A 210 -41.04 -19.27 -4.41
N LEU A 211 -41.00 -20.59 -4.68
CA LEU A 211 -42.02 -21.50 -4.18
C LEU A 211 -42.05 -21.54 -2.64
N LEU A 212 -40.89 -21.44 -2.00
CA LEU A 212 -40.78 -21.26 -0.55
C LEU A 212 -41.36 -19.92 -0.08
N ASP A 213 -41.04 -18.80 -0.74
CA ASP A 213 -41.56 -17.47 -0.40
C ASP A 213 -43.10 -17.40 -0.48
N ARG A 214 -43.69 -18.03 -1.50
CA ARG A 214 -45.16 -18.16 -1.61
C ARG A 214 -45.76 -19.04 -0.53
N ALA A 215 -45.13 -20.17 -0.19
CA ALA A 215 -45.58 -21.00 0.92
C ALA A 215 -45.55 -20.25 2.27
N LEU A 216 -44.53 -19.42 2.49
CA LEU A 216 -44.42 -18.56 3.68
C LEU A 216 -45.48 -17.44 3.70
N TRP A 217 -45.88 -16.90 2.54
CA TRP A 217 -47.00 -15.96 2.43
C TRP A 217 -48.34 -16.62 2.81
N HIS A 218 -48.65 -17.79 2.23
CA HIS A 218 -49.86 -18.55 2.55
C HIS A 218 -49.89 -18.99 4.03
N PHE A 219 -48.74 -19.38 4.59
CA PHE A 219 -48.60 -19.65 6.01
C PHE A 219 -48.83 -18.40 6.87
N SER A 220 -48.28 -17.24 6.48
CA SER A 220 -48.49 -15.96 7.17
C SER A 220 -49.98 -15.56 7.20
N CYS A 221 -50.69 -15.76 6.08
CA CYS A 221 -52.13 -15.51 6.02
C CYS A 221 -52.91 -16.45 6.95
N ALA A 222 -52.59 -17.74 6.94
CA ALA A 222 -53.24 -18.72 7.81
C ALA A 222 -52.94 -18.50 9.31
N VAL A 223 -51.75 -18.00 9.67
CA VAL A 223 -51.44 -17.56 11.04
C VAL A 223 -52.23 -16.32 11.41
N ALA A 224 -52.29 -15.30 10.53
CA ALA A 224 -53.08 -14.08 10.75
C ALA A 224 -54.59 -14.37 10.92
N ASP A 225 -55.12 -15.35 10.18
CA ASP A 225 -56.50 -15.83 10.29
C ASP A 225 -56.74 -16.75 11.50
N GLY A 226 -55.72 -16.95 12.35
CA GLY A 226 -55.82 -17.71 13.60
C GLY A 226 -55.84 -19.23 13.46
N LYS A 227 -55.64 -19.79 12.25
CA LYS A 227 -55.75 -21.24 11.95
C LYS A 227 -54.81 -22.13 12.78
N TYR A 228 -53.70 -21.58 13.28
CA TYR A 228 -52.70 -22.30 14.07
C TYR A 228 -52.71 -21.95 15.57
N SER A 229 -53.70 -21.16 16.05
CA SER A 229 -53.81 -20.75 17.45
C SER A 229 -53.89 -21.96 18.39
N ASP A 230 -54.73 -22.94 18.06
CA ASP A 230 -54.88 -24.19 18.85
C ASP A 230 -53.61 -25.07 18.83
N SER A 231 -52.74 -24.89 17.84
CA SER A 231 -51.42 -25.53 17.77
C SER A 231 -50.35 -24.78 18.58
N GLY A 232 -50.69 -23.63 19.17
CA GLY A 232 -49.78 -22.77 19.92
C GLY A 232 -49.01 -21.77 19.07
N LEU A 233 -49.52 -21.40 17.89
CA LEU A 233 -48.99 -20.32 17.05
C LEU A 233 -50.12 -19.32 16.69
N PRO A 234 -50.54 -18.47 17.65
CA PRO A 234 -51.53 -17.42 17.41
C PRO A 234 -50.93 -16.25 16.59
N PRO A 235 -51.75 -15.29 16.10
CA PRO A 235 -51.25 -14.11 15.39
C PRO A 235 -50.23 -13.27 16.18
N LEU A 236 -50.38 -13.18 17.51
CA LEU A 236 -49.41 -12.51 18.38
C LEU A 236 -48.32 -13.49 18.80
N ILE A 237 -47.09 -13.28 18.32
CA ILE A 237 -45.96 -14.16 18.63
C ILE A 237 -45.34 -13.74 19.97
N GLU A 238 -45.33 -14.64 20.95
CA GLU A 238 -44.80 -14.39 22.31
C GLU A 238 -43.58 -15.26 22.66
N ASN A 239 -43.27 -16.28 21.86
CA ASN A 239 -42.09 -17.13 22.02
C ASN A 239 -41.66 -17.82 20.71
N ASP A 240 -40.43 -18.32 20.68
CA ASP A 240 -39.75 -18.94 19.54
C ASP A 240 -40.01 -20.46 19.40
N LYS A 241 -40.32 -21.14 20.52
CA LYS A 241 -40.32 -22.62 20.66
C LYS A 241 -41.28 -23.41 19.75
N ARG A 242 -42.16 -22.75 18.99
CA ARG A 242 -43.14 -23.40 18.09
C ARG A 242 -43.13 -22.89 16.64
N ILE A 243 -42.13 -22.10 16.25
CA ILE A 243 -41.97 -21.62 14.86
C ILE A 243 -41.31 -22.72 13.99
N THR A 244 -41.77 -23.96 14.11
CA THR A 244 -41.31 -25.11 13.32
C THR A 244 -42.18 -25.23 12.06
N VAL A 245 -41.79 -24.49 11.03
CA VAL A 245 -42.59 -24.28 9.80
C VAL A 245 -42.72 -25.57 8.95
N ILE A 246 -43.77 -25.65 8.13
CA ILE A 246 -44.21 -26.84 7.40
C ILE A 246 -43.49 -26.97 6.04
N PHE A 247 -42.25 -27.48 6.00
CA PHE A 247 -41.46 -27.57 4.75
C PHE A 247 -41.62 -28.89 3.97
N SER A 248 -41.92 -30.00 4.66
CA SER A 248 -41.90 -31.35 4.06
C SER A 248 -42.91 -31.54 2.91
N GLN A 249 -43.93 -30.69 2.84
CA GLN A 249 -44.99 -30.75 1.82
C GLN A 249 -44.56 -30.13 0.47
N LEU A 250 -43.58 -29.21 0.44
CA LEU A 250 -43.16 -28.52 -0.79
C LEU A 250 -42.25 -29.36 -1.69
N LYS A 251 -41.61 -30.39 -1.13
CA LYS A 251 -40.70 -31.31 -1.82
C LYS A 251 -39.64 -30.61 -2.69
N LEU A 252 -38.94 -29.60 -2.17
CA LEU A 252 -38.01 -28.79 -2.98
C LEU A 252 -36.83 -29.60 -3.55
N TRP A 253 -36.50 -30.74 -2.94
CA TRP A 253 -35.44 -31.64 -3.42
C TRP A 253 -35.72 -32.21 -4.82
N GLU A 254 -36.99 -32.28 -5.24
CA GLU A 254 -37.35 -32.75 -6.59
C GLU A 254 -36.76 -31.87 -7.70
N PHE A 255 -36.40 -30.61 -7.41
CA PHE A 255 -35.70 -29.72 -8.35
C PHE A 255 -34.21 -30.06 -8.56
N LEU A 256 -33.61 -30.88 -7.67
CA LEU A 256 -32.25 -31.37 -7.75
C LEU A 256 -32.18 -32.85 -8.21
N GLN A 257 -33.27 -33.60 -8.06
CA GLN A 257 -33.29 -35.04 -8.35
C GLN A 257 -33.49 -35.38 -9.83
N VAL A 258 -32.98 -36.55 -10.22
CA VAL A 258 -33.21 -37.16 -11.54
C VAL A 258 -34.43 -38.09 -11.49
N ASN A 259 -35.17 -38.20 -12.60
CA ASN A 259 -36.19 -39.25 -12.71
C ASN A 259 -35.52 -40.62 -12.92
N VAL A 260 -35.47 -41.45 -11.89
CA VAL A 260 -34.79 -42.76 -11.90
C VAL A 260 -35.33 -43.66 -13.02
N GLU A 261 -36.65 -43.92 -13.04
CA GLU A 261 -37.27 -44.84 -14.00
C GLU A 261 -37.08 -44.39 -15.45
N LYS A 262 -37.19 -43.08 -15.74
CA LYS A 262 -36.97 -42.53 -17.08
C LYS A 262 -35.52 -42.71 -17.55
N ASN A 263 -34.55 -42.44 -16.67
CA ASN A 263 -33.13 -42.59 -17.01
C ASN A 263 -32.75 -44.08 -17.15
N VAL A 264 -33.24 -44.96 -16.28
CA VAL A 264 -33.03 -46.42 -16.37
C VAL A 264 -33.65 -47.00 -17.65
N GLU A 265 -34.84 -46.54 -18.05
CA GLU A 265 -35.47 -46.96 -19.31
C GLU A 265 -34.72 -46.45 -20.55
N GLN A 266 -34.15 -45.23 -20.49
CA GLN A 266 -33.27 -44.73 -21.55
C GLN A 266 -31.98 -45.56 -21.66
N PHE A 267 -31.35 -45.86 -20.51
CA PHE A 267 -30.17 -46.72 -20.42
C PHE A 267 -30.43 -48.14 -20.95
N ARG A 268 -31.57 -48.74 -20.57
CA ARG A 268 -32.05 -50.04 -21.08
C ARG A 268 -32.15 -50.06 -22.61
N LYS A 269 -32.71 -49.00 -23.21
CA LYS A 269 -32.84 -48.89 -24.68
C LYS A 269 -31.49 -48.83 -25.39
N VAL A 270 -30.51 -48.11 -24.85
CA VAL A 270 -29.16 -48.03 -25.45
C VAL A 270 -28.44 -49.38 -25.33
N LEU A 271 -28.54 -50.07 -24.20
CA LEU A 271 -28.01 -51.44 -24.05
C LEU A 271 -28.66 -52.43 -25.03
N GLN A 272 -29.96 -52.31 -25.27
CA GLN A 272 -30.69 -53.14 -26.26
C GLN A 272 -30.32 -52.83 -27.71
N ALA A 273 -29.84 -51.61 -28.02
CA ALA A 273 -29.40 -51.21 -29.35
C ALA A 273 -28.00 -51.77 -29.75
N GLY A 274 -27.26 -52.37 -28.80
CA GLY A 274 -26.01 -53.09 -29.08
C GLY A 274 -24.74 -52.24 -29.09
N GLU A 275 -24.77 -51.01 -28.58
CA GLU A 275 -23.63 -50.08 -28.62
C GLU A 275 -22.48 -50.41 -27.64
N CYS A 276 -22.66 -51.37 -26.72
CA CYS A 276 -21.68 -51.75 -25.70
C CYS A 276 -20.93 -53.07 -26.01
N ASN A 277 -19.98 -53.05 -26.93
CA ASN A 277 -19.03 -54.15 -27.17
C ASN A 277 -17.61 -53.80 -26.69
N ARG A 278 -17.36 -53.88 -25.37
CA ARG A 278 -16.00 -53.81 -24.80
C ARG A 278 -15.80 -54.89 -23.72
N PRO A 279 -14.63 -55.55 -23.68
CA PRO A 279 -14.30 -56.52 -22.64
C PRO A 279 -14.07 -55.86 -21.28
N ALA A 280 -14.20 -56.64 -20.21
CA ALA A 280 -13.98 -56.17 -18.84
C ALA A 280 -12.52 -55.69 -18.65
N GLY A 281 -12.36 -54.41 -18.31
CA GLY A 281 -11.10 -53.86 -17.80
C GLY A 281 -10.98 -54.02 -16.29
N PRO A 282 -9.76 -53.91 -15.72
CA PRO A 282 -9.53 -53.97 -14.28
C PRO A 282 -10.14 -52.77 -13.53
N GLU A 283 -10.08 -52.82 -12.20
CA GLU A 283 -10.73 -51.90 -11.25
C GLU A 283 -10.54 -50.42 -11.60
N LEU A 284 -11.64 -49.66 -11.48
CA LEU A 284 -11.76 -48.26 -11.87
C LEU A 284 -11.17 -47.29 -10.83
N GLU A 285 -9.91 -47.47 -10.44
CA GLU A 285 -9.19 -46.43 -9.71
C GLU A 285 -8.89 -45.25 -10.66
N GLY A 286 -9.45 -44.07 -10.35
CA GLY A 286 -9.12 -42.80 -11.01
C GLY A 286 -10.07 -42.29 -12.09
N LYS A 287 -11.20 -42.97 -12.41
CA LYS A 287 -12.23 -42.41 -13.31
C LYS A 287 -13.20 -41.46 -12.57
N PRO A 288 -13.83 -40.49 -13.28
CA PRO A 288 -14.80 -39.58 -12.68
C PRO A 288 -16.05 -40.31 -12.19
N LYS A 289 -16.53 -39.94 -11.00
CA LYS A 289 -17.83 -40.39 -10.47
C LYS A 289 -18.99 -39.86 -11.34
N LEU A 290 -20.05 -40.66 -11.50
CA LEU A 290 -21.32 -40.18 -12.05
C LEU A 290 -21.84 -39.00 -11.21
N LYS A 291 -22.36 -37.96 -11.86
CA LYS A 291 -22.90 -36.76 -11.22
C LYS A 291 -24.23 -36.37 -11.85
N VAL A 292 -25.05 -35.70 -11.06
CA VAL A 292 -26.29 -35.06 -11.52
C VAL A 292 -25.94 -33.83 -12.37
N ILE A 293 -26.60 -33.71 -13.52
CA ILE A 293 -26.55 -32.56 -14.42
C ILE A 293 -27.87 -31.80 -14.23
N GLN A 294 -27.77 -30.57 -13.75
CA GLN A 294 -28.92 -29.72 -13.43
C GLN A 294 -29.69 -29.31 -14.70
N ASP A 295 -31.02 -29.45 -14.69
CA ASP A 295 -31.91 -28.94 -15.73
C ASP A 295 -31.81 -27.42 -15.79
N SER A 296 -31.48 -26.88 -16.97
CA SER A 296 -31.31 -25.43 -17.18
C SER A 296 -32.59 -24.64 -16.87
N GLN A 297 -33.75 -25.28 -16.90
CA GLN A 297 -35.05 -24.69 -16.57
C GLN A 297 -35.50 -24.94 -15.12
N TYR A 298 -34.71 -25.65 -14.31
CA TYR A 298 -35.01 -26.04 -12.93
C TYR A 298 -36.45 -26.58 -12.80
N ARG A 299 -36.74 -27.66 -13.52
CA ARG A 299 -38.00 -28.41 -13.39
C ARG A 299 -37.80 -29.65 -12.53
N ARG A 300 -38.86 -30.03 -11.80
CA ARG A 300 -38.87 -31.22 -10.94
C ARG A 300 -38.55 -32.48 -11.74
N PHE A 301 -37.71 -33.35 -11.18
CA PHE A 301 -37.24 -34.63 -11.76
C PHE A 301 -36.68 -34.53 -13.18
N SER A 302 -36.26 -33.35 -13.62
CA SER A 302 -35.82 -33.10 -14.99
C SER A 302 -34.30 -33.09 -15.15
N ASN A 303 -33.56 -33.17 -14.05
CA ASN A 303 -32.12 -33.36 -14.06
C ASN A 303 -31.76 -34.71 -14.70
N THR A 304 -30.57 -34.77 -15.28
CA THR A 304 -30.05 -35.94 -16.02
C THR A 304 -28.70 -36.37 -15.46
N VAL A 305 -28.12 -37.41 -16.03
CA VAL A 305 -26.73 -37.82 -15.80
C VAL A 305 -26.03 -38.01 -17.15
N ASP A 306 -24.71 -38.05 -17.15
CA ASP A 306 -23.95 -38.44 -18.35
C ASP A 306 -24.23 -39.91 -18.69
N MET A 307 -25.01 -40.12 -19.76
CA MET A 307 -25.42 -41.45 -20.21
C MET A 307 -24.26 -42.25 -20.79
N GLN A 308 -23.25 -41.60 -21.38
CA GLN A 308 -22.07 -42.27 -21.90
C GLN A 308 -21.19 -42.78 -20.74
N LEU A 309 -20.98 -41.93 -19.72
CA LEU A 309 -20.28 -42.34 -18.49
C LEU A 309 -21.04 -43.46 -17.76
N ALA A 310 -22.37 -43.39 -17.68
CA ALA A 310 -23.20 -44.47 -17.13
C ALA A 310 -23.00 -45.80 -17.89
N LEU A 311 -22.96 -45.76 -19.23
CA LEU A 311 -22.69 -46.96 -20.05
C LEU A 311 -21.27 -47.49 -19.83
N GLU A 312 -20.26 -46.63 -19.66
CA GLU A 312 -18.90 -47.06 -19.31
C GLU A 312 -18.78 -47.66 -17.90
N MET A 313 -19.58 -47.20 -16.94
CA MET A 313 -19.53 -47.67 -15.55
C MET A 313 -20.36 -48.94 -15.30
N PHE A 314 -21.54 -49.04 -15.91
CA PHE A 314 -22.53 -50.07 -15.59
C PHE A 314 -22.84 -51.01 -16.77
N GLY A 315 -22.51 -50.64 -18.02
CA GLY A 315 -22.77 -51.45 -19.21
C GLY A 315 -21.74 -52.56 -19.42
N ARG A 316 -22.02 -53.77 -18.93
CA ARG A 316 -21.20 -54.98 -19.15
C ARG A 316 -21.74 -55.82 -20.32
N HIS A 317 -20.94 -56.79 -20.81
CA HIS A 317 -21.30 -57.67 -21.94
C HIS A 317 -22.74 -58.24 -21.83
N THR A 318 -23.62 -57.80 -22.74
CA THR A 318 -25.06 -58.07 -22.68
C THR A 318 -25.46 -59.39 -23.37
N ASN A 319 -25.07 -60.53 -22.80
CA ASN A 319 -25.45 -61.86 -23.29
C ASN A 319 -26.89 -62.25 -22.89
N GLY A 320 -27.87 -61.45 -23.32
CA GLY A 320 -29.31 -61.72 -23.20
C GLY A 320 -30.03 -60.95 -22.08
N PRO A 321 -31.37 -61.06 -22.00
CA PRO A 321 -32.23 -60.15 -21.23
C PRO A 321 -31.87 -59.99 -19.75
N LYS A 322 -31.39 -61.06 -19.11
CA LYS A 322 -31.01 -61.06 -17.69
C LYS A 322 -29.82 -60.12 -17.41
N SER A 323 -28.80 -60.14 -18.26
CA SER A 323 -27.60 -59.29 -18.12
C SER A 323 -27.92 -57.80 -18.29
N ILE A 324 -28.85 -57.46 -19.18
CA ILE A 324 -29.34 -56.09 -19.37
C ILE A 324 -30.07 -55.61 -18.10
N GLN A 325 -30.89 -56.47 -17.50
CA GLN A 325 -31.59 -56.12 -16.26
C GLN A 325 -30.63 -55.92 -15.09
N GLU A 326 -29.62 -56.79 -14.90
CA GLU A 326 -28.59 -56.63 -13.87
C GLU A 326 -27.82 -55.30 -14.03
N CYS A 327 -27.49 -54.89 -15.26
CA CYS A 327 -26.88 -53.58 -15.52
C CYS A 327 -27.84 -52.41 -15.20
N CYS A 328 -29.13 -52.55 -15.51
CA CYS A 328 -30.15 -51.56 -15.19
C CYS A 328 -30.37 -51.41 -13.68
N ASP A 329 -30.29 -52.50 -12.92
CA ASP A 329 -30.47 -52.50 -11.47
C ASP A 329 -29.29 -51.81 -10.75
N TRP A 330 -28.04 -52.05 -11.19
CA TRP A 330 -26.87 -51.31 -10.67
C TRP A 330 -26.93 -49.81 -10.98
N PHE A 331 -27.31 -49.46 -12.21
CA PHE A 331 -27.49 -48.05 -12.58
C PHE A 331 -28.62 -47.40 -11.76
N LYS A 332 -29.74 -48.12 -11.57
CA LYS A 332 -30.85 -47.68 -10.72
C LYS A 332 -30.40 -47.38 -9.29
N MET A 333 -29.67 -48.29 -8.65
CA MET A 333 -29.11 -48.07 -7.30
C MET A 333 -28.24 -46.81 -7.25
N SER A 334 -27.37 -46.60 -8.23
CA SER A 334 -26.52 -45.41 -8.29
C SER A 334 -27.33 -44.10 -8.46
N LEU A 335 -28.43 -44.12 -9.22
CA LEU A 335 -29.32 -42.96 -9.33
C LEU A 335 -30.13 -42.72 -8.04
N GLU A 336 -30.51 -43.77 -7.32
CA GLU A 336 -31.18 -43.67 -6.02
C GLU A 336 -30.24 -43.11 -4.94
N GLU A 337 -28.95 -43.51 -4.94
CA GLU A 337 -27.90 -42.91 -4.11
C GLU A 337 -27.69 -41.42 -4.42
N LEU A 338 -27.52 -41.04 -5.70
CA LEU A 338 -27.42 -39.64 -6.11
C LEU A 338 -28.65 -38.81 -5.71
N ASN A 339 -29.85 -39.37 -5.84
CA ASN A 339 -31.08 -38.71 -5.39
C ASN A 339 -31.14 -38.56 -3.86
N ALA A 340 -30.58 -39.51 -3.10
CA ALA A 340 -30.45 -39.40 -1.65
C ALA A 340 -29.41 -38.34 -1.23
N GLU A 341 -28.33 -38.15 -1.99
CA GLU A 341 -27.38 -37.04 -1.81
C GLU A 341 -28.06 -35.68 -2.07
N CYS A 342 -28.78 -35.54 -3.18
CA CYS A 342 -29.55 -34.32 -3.52
C CYS A 342 -30.62 -34.00 -2.45
N TYR A 343 -31.24 -35.03 -1.86
CA TYR A 343 -32.17 -34.84 -0.74
C TYR A 343 -31.46 -34.29 0.50
N LYS A 344 -30.28 -34.83 0.87
CA LYS A 344 -29.48 -34.34 2.00
C LYS A 344 -29.00 -32.90 1.80
N GLU A 345 -28.56 -32.56 0.59
CA GLU A 345 -28.15 -31.19 0.23
C GLU A 345 -29.29 -30.19 0.44
N MET A 346 -30.45 -30.46 -0.17
CA MET A 346 -31.65 -29.62 0.00
C MET A 346 -32.15 -29.59 1.45
N HIS A 347 -32.03 -30.70 2.19
CA HIS A 347 -32.39 -30.73 3.62
C HIS A 347 -31.52 -29.77 4.44
N SER A 348 -30.21 -29.74 4.22
CA SER A 348 -29.31 -28.76 4.85
C SER A 348 -29.66 -27.31 4.47
N HIS A 349 -30.15 -27.07 3.25
CA HIS A 349 -30.61 -25.74 2.83
C HIS A 349 -31.93 -25.35 3.52
N HIS A 350 -32.84 -26.30 3.74
CA HIS A 350 -34.05 -26.08 4.55
C HIS A 350 -33.72 -25.77 6.02
N GLU A 351 -32.78 -26.48 6.64
CA GLU A 351 -32.35 -26.20 8.03
C GLU A 351 -31.82 -24.77 8.18
N LYS A 352 -31.01 -24.31 7.22
CA LYS A 352 -30.57 -22.90 7.17
C LYS A 352 -31.73 -21.92 7.00
N ALA A 353 -32.67 -22.22 6.09
CA ALA A 353 -33.87 -21.41 5.89
C ALA A 353 -34.70 -21.29 7.17
N ILE A 354 -34.88 -22.37 7.91
CA ILE A 354 -35.56 -22.39 9.21
C ILE A 354 -34.86 -21.43 10.18
N ASN A 355 -33.55 -21.60 10.36
CA ASN A 355 -32.80 -20.79 11.32
C ASN A 355 -32.86 -19.29 10.98
N CYS A 356 -32.79 -18.93 9.70
CA CYS A 356 -32.91 -17.55 9.26
C CYS A 356 -34.34 -17.00 9.47
N ILE A 357 -35.38 -17.77 9.13
CA ILE A 357 -36.79 -17.40 9.38
C ILE A 357 -37.05 -17.17 10.87
N VAL A 358 -36.62 -18.11 11.73
CA VAL A 358 -36.79 -17.99 13.19
C VAL A 358 -36.03 -16.77 13.71
N GLY A 359 -34.77 -16.57 13.27
CA GLY A 359 -33.98 -15.38 13.61
C GLY A 359 -34.67 -14.08 13.22
N THR A 360 -35.24 -13.99 12.00
CA THR A 360 -36.02 -12.84 11.53
C THR A 360 -37.24 -12.59 12.42
N VAL A 361 -38.06 -13.62 12.72
CA VAL A 361 -39.26 -13.45 13.56
C VAL A 361 -38.89 -13.03 14.98
N CYS A 362 -37.85 -13.63 15.56
CA CYS A 362 -37.34 -13.26 16.89
C CYS A 362 -36.90 -11.79 16.92
N TYR A 363 -36.14 -11.33 15.91
CA TYR A 363 -35.74 -9.93 15.81
C TYR A 363 -36.94 -8.99 15.58
N GLU A 364 -37.79 -9.27 14.58
CA GLU A 364 -38.86 -8.36 14.17
C GLU A 364 -40.01 -8.23 15.20
N ARG A 365 -40.18 -9.21 16.11
CA ARG A 365 -41.34 -9.27 17.01
C ARG A 365 -41.03 -9.49 18.50
N LEU A 366 -39.94 -10.18 18.84
CA LEU A 366 -39.63 -10.54 20.24
C LEU A 366 -38.49 -9.70 20.83
N ALA A 367 -37.52 -9.28 20.03
CA ALA A 367 -36.38 -8.50 20.49
C ALA A 367 -36.80 -7.07 20.87
N SER A 368 -36.41 -6.63 22.06
CA SER A 368 -36.67 -5.26 22.54
C SER A 368 -36.00 -4.19 21.67
N HIS A 369 -34.86 -4.50 21.06
CA HIS A 369 -34.12 -3.66 20.11
C HIS A 369 -34.51 -3.88 18.64
N GLY A 370 -35.55 -4.70 18.40
CA GLY A 370 -36.11 -4.90 17.06
C GLY A 370 -37.27 -3.94 16.76
N PRO A 371 -37.84 -3.99 15.53
CA PRO A 371 -38.93 -3.11 15.11
C PRO A 371 -40.30 -3.40 15.77
N GLN A 372 -40.42 -4.46 16.58
CA GLN A 372 -41.62 -4.82 17.37
C GLN A 372 -42.94 -4.74 16.57
N LEU A 373 -43.01 -5.44 15.43
CA LEU A 373 -44.09 -5.33 14.41
C LEU A 373 -45.49 -5.83 14.85
N GLY A 374 -45.70 -6.10 16.14
CA GLY A 374 -46.97 -6.53 16.72
C GLY A 374 -47.44 -7.92 16.25
N PRO A 375 -48.75 -8.14 16.05
CA PRO A 375 -49.25 -9.40 15.52
C PRO A 375 -48.97 -9.57 14.02
N VAL A 376 -48.91 -10.82 13.58
CA VAL A 376 -48.84 -11.23 12.16
C VAL A 376 -50.14 -10.84 11.47
N THR A 377 -50.01 -10.12 10.36
CA THR A 377 -51.12 -9.62 9.54
C THR A 377 -50.76 -9.73 8.06
N ARG A 378 -51.71 -9.46 7.15
CA ARG A 378 -51.41 -9.42 5.70
C ARG A 378 -50.49 -8.25 5.32
N THR A 379 -50.47 -7.17 6.10
CA THR A 379 -49.55 -6.03 5.91
C THR A 379 -48.20 -6.25 6.57
N ASN A 380 -48.18 -6.83 7.78
CA ASN A 380 -46.95 -7.26 8.47
C ASN A 380 -46.92 -8.81 8.53
N PRO A 381 -46.54 -9.51 7.45
CA PRO A 381 -46.50 -10.99 7.40
C PRO A 381 -45.48 -11.57 8.39
N LEU A 382 -45.43 -12.90 8.52
CA LEU A 382 -44.52 -13.56 9.47
C LEU A 382 -43.05 -13.23 9.16
N VAL A 383 -42.70 -13.17 7.87
CA VAL A 383 -41.40 -12.71 7.35
C VAL A 383 -41.59 -11.91 6.08
N THR A 384 -40.66 -10.99 5.79
CA THR A 384 -40.64 -10.19 4.56
C THR A 384 -40.61 -11.05 3.29
N ARG A 385 -41.40 -10.68 2.27
CA ARG A 385 -41.44 -11.36 0.97
C ARG A 385 -40.16 -11.09 0.17
N TYR A 386 -39.59 -12.13 -0.43
CA TYR A 386 -38.37 -12.06 -1.22
C TYR A 386 -38.62 -11.82 -2.71
N PHE A 387 -39.88 -11.95 -3.16
CA PHE A 387 -40.23 -11.73 -4.55
C PHE A 387 -41.45 -10.81 -4.70
N THR A 388 -41.47 -10.08 -5.80
CA THR A 388 -42.63 -9.32 -6.25
C THR A 388 -43.71 -10.29 -6.73
N PHE A 389 -44.96 -10.05 -6.31
CA PHE A 389 -46.13 -10.79 -6.77
C PHE A 389 -47.18 -9.77 -7.25
N PRO A 390 -47.27 -9.50 -8.57
CA PRO A 390 -48.14 -8.45 -9.13
C PRO A 390 -49.56 -8.92 -9.48
N PHE A 391 -49.90 -10.18 -9.14
CA PHE A 391 -51.19 -10.80 -9.44
C PHE A 391 -52.16 -10.70 -8.24
N GLU A 392 -53.44 -10.98 -8.47
CA GLU A 392 -54.44 -11.13 -7.39
C GLU A 392 -54.14 -12.37 -6.53
N ASP A 393 -54.59 -12.39 -5.26
CA ASP A 393 -54.44 -13.55 -4.37
C ASP A 393 -55.16 -14.78 -4.96
N MET A 394 -54.48 -15.93 -4.96
CA MET A 394 -54.91 -17.17 -5.61
C MET A 394 -54.37 -18.40 -4.86
N THR A 395 -54.82 -19.62 -5.19
CA THR A 395 -54.35 -20.81 -4.46
C THR A 395 -52.94 -21.22 -4.86
N MET A 396 -52.26 -21.97 -3.99
CA MET A 396 -50.90 -22.46 -4.23
C MET A 396 -50.79 -23.28 -5.53
N GLU A 397 -51.86 -23.99 -5.93
CA GLU A 397 -51.94 -24.75 -7.18
C GLU A 397 -52.00 -23.83 -8.41
N GLN A 398 -52.70 -22.70 -8.31
CA GLN A 398 -52.78 -21.69 -9.38
C GLN A 398 -51.45 -20.95 -9.51
N GLU A 399 -50.82 -20.56 -8.40
CA GLU A 399 -49.50 -19.93 -8.40
C GLU A 399 -48.42 -20.84 -9.01
N ASN A 400 -48.47 -22.15 -8.73
CA ASN A 400 -47.58 -23.12 -9.36
C ASN A 400 -47.69 -23.14 -10.90
N GLN A 401 -48.82 -22.74 -11.49
CA GLN A 401 -48.99 -22.63 -12.94
C GLN A 401 -48.31 -21.38 -13.50
N LEU A 402 -48.34 -20.24 -12.77
CA LEU A 402 -47.63 -19.01 -13.16
C LEU A 402 -46.13 -19.26 -13.38
N MET A 403 -45.50 -20.04 -12.49
CA MET A 403 -44.09 -20.42 -12.60
C MET A 403 -43.76 -21.27 -13.84
N GLN A 404 -44.76 -21.92 -14.46
CA GLN A 404 -44.58 -22.70 -15.69
C GLN A 404 -44.84 -21.87 -16.96
N ASN A 405 -45.57 -20.75 -16.87
CA ASN A 405 -45.83 -19.85 -17.99
C ASN A 405 -44.76 -18.74 -18.05
N PRO A 406 -43.88 -18.69 -19.07
CA PRO A 406 -42.83 -17.68 -19.14
C PRO A 406 -43.34 -16.22 -19.10
N ASN A 407 -44.53 -15.97 -19.64
CA ASN A 407 -45.13 -14.63 -19.65
C ASN A 407 -45.47 -14.14 -18.24
N ASP A 408 -45.94 -15.02 -17.36
CA ASP A 408 -46.25 -14.67 -15.97
C ASP A 408 -44.99 -14.73 -15.09
N ALA A 409 -44.18 -15.78 -15.29
CA ALA A 409 -42.96 -16.08 -14.55
C ALA A 409 -41.90 -14.97 -14.65
N CYS A 410 -41.88 -14.19 -15.75
CA CYS A 410 -40.96 -13.08 -15.90
C CYS A 410 -41.25 -11.91 -14.94
N HIS A 411 -42.50 -11.75 -14.48
CA HIS A 411 -42.89 -10.67 -13.57
C HIS A 411 -42.71 -11.03 -12.07
N LEU A 412 -42.21 -12.23 -11.77
CA LEU A 412 -41.90 -12.71 -10.43
C LEU A 412 -40.45 -12.34 -10.07
N LEU A 413 -40.25 -11.05 -9.79
CA LEU A 413 -38.92 -10.42 -9.63
C LEU A 413 -38.36 -10.59 -8.22
N ALA A 414 -37.08 -10.92 -8.08
CA ALA A 414 -36.41 -11.01 -6.79
C ALA A 414 -36.10 -9.63 -6.18
N HIS A 415 -36.31 -9.50 -4.88
CA HIS A 415 -36.01 -8.28 -4.12
C HIS A 415 -34.52 -8.19 -3.75
N ASN A 416 -34.02 -6.97 -3.62
CA ASN A 416 -32.66 -6.71 -3.16
C ASN A 416 -32.58 -6.69 -1.63
N GLY A 417 -31.37 -6.53 -1.11
CA GLY A 417 -31.08 -6.50 0.30
C GLY A 417 -29.57 -6.60 0.50
N TRP A 418 -29.17 -7.05 1.67
CA TRP A 418 -27.78 -7.33 2.01
C TRP A 418 -27.67 -8.66 2.78
N VAL A 419 -26.49 -9.23 2.83
CA VAL A 419 -26.21 -10.53 3.46
C VAL A 419 -25.10 -10.34 4.48
N MET A 420 -25.32 -10.81 5.71
CA MET A 420 -24.32 -10.77 6.78
C MET A 420 -23.03 -11.50 6.37
N ALA A 421 -21.91 -10.77 6.31
CA ALA A 421 -20.58 -11.32 6.04
C ALA A 421 -20.44 -12.15 4.73
N ASP A 422 -21.14 -11.77 3.67
CA ASP A 422 -20.96 -12.35 2.34
C ASP A 422 -19.74 -11.74 1.61
N ASP A 423 -19.28 -12.42 0.55
CA ASP A 423 -18.20 -11.95 -0.31
C ASP A 423 -18.67 -10.78 -1.20
N PRO A 424 -18.16 -9.54 -1.03
CA PRO A 424 -18.61 -8.37 -1.79
C PRO A 424 -18.18 -8.41 -3.26
N LEU A 425 -17.27 -9.31 -3.66
CA LEU A 425 -16.93 -9.53 -5.06
C LEU A 425 -17.93 -10.46 -5.76
N ARG A 426 -18.81 -11.14 -5.02
CA ARG A 426 -19.80 -12.08 -5.53
C ARG A 426 -21.21 -11.54 -5.35
N ASN A 427 -21.94 -11.43 -6.46
CA ASN A 427 -23.34 -11.07 -6.42
C ASN A 427 -24.20 -12.24 -5.88
N PHE A 428 -24.77 -12.08 -4.69
CA PHE A 428 -25.59 -13.08 -3.97
C PHE A 428 -26.82 -13.60 -4.73
N ALA A 429 -27.22 -12.94 -5.82
CA ALA A 429 -28.31 -13.38 -6.68
C ALA A 429 -27.88 -14.31 -7.82
N GLU A 430 -26.59 -14.53 -8.03
CA GLU A 430 -26.08 -15.43 -9.08
C GLU A 430 -26.21 -16.93 -8.74
N PRO A 431 -26.17 -17.82 -9.75
CA PRO A 431 -26.25 -19.27 -9.53
C PRO A 431 -25.27 -19.79 -8.48
N GLY A 432 -25.73 -20.74 -7.64
CA GLY A 432 -24.92 -21.40 -6.62
C GLY A 432 -24.83 -20.68 -5.27
N CYS A 433 -25.17 -19.39 -5.19
CA CYS A 433 -25.16 -18.66 -3.91
C CYS A 433 -26.20 -19.19 -2.91
N ASN A 434 -27.36 -19.63 -3.40
CA ASN A 434 -28.48 -20.19 -2.61
C ASN A 434 -29.10 -19.26 -1.53
N VAL A 435 -28.66 -18.01 -1.44
CA VAL A 435 -29.10 -17.02 -0.43
C VAL A 435 -30.62 -16.87 -0.34
N TYR A 436 -31.32 -16.75 -1.48
CA TYR A 436 -32.78 -16.65 -1.52
C TYR A 436 -33.48 -17.93 -1.02
N LEU A 437 -32.94 -19.10 -1.34
CA LEU A 437 -33.49 -20.40 -0.93
C LEU A 437 -33.28 -20.64 0.57
N ARG A 438 -32.10 -20.27 1.08
CA ARG A 438 -31.71 -20.40 2.48
C ARG A 438 -32.20 -19.25 3.38
N ARG A 439 -32.93 -18.28 2.81
CA ARG A 439 -33.44 -17.09 3.52
C ARG A 439 -32.33 -16.29 4.23
N GLU A 440 -31.12 -16.30 3.68
CA GLU A 440 -29.92 -15.63 4.24
C GLU A 440 -29.93 -14.10 3.98
N LEU A 441 -30.88 -13.57 3.19
CA LEU A 441 -30.98 -12.16 2.79
C LEU A 441 -31.75 -11.31 3.82
N VAL A 442 -31.14 -10.21 4.28
CA VAL A 442 -31.87 -9.12 4.94
C VAL A 442 -32.56 -8.30 3.83
N CYS A 443 -33.81 -8.68 3.54
CA CYS A 443 -34.53 -8.28 2.33
C CYS A 443 -35.19 -6.89 2.45
N TRP A 444 -35.00 -6.06 1.43
CA TRP A 444 -35.74 -4.82 1.24
C TRP A 444 -36.98 -5.09 0.39
N GLY A 445 -38.09 -5.44 1.06
CA GLY A 445 -39.33 -5.89 0.42
C GLY A 445 -40.05 -4.87 -0.47
N ASP A 446 -39.53 -3.64 -0.58
CA ASP A 446 -40.00 -2.58 -1.46
C ASP A 446 -39.16 -2.42 -2.75
N SER A 447 -38.06 -3.17 -2.88
CA SER A 447 -37.00 -2.88 -3.86
C SER A 447 -36.56 -4.14 -4.62
N VAL A 448 -36.72 -4.13 -5.94
CA VAL A 448 -36.32 -5.21 -6.87
C VAL A 448 -34.83 -5.11 -7.20
N LYS A 449 -34.10 -6.24 -7.17
CA LYS A 449 -32.69 -6.32 -7.54
C LYS A 449 -32.49 -6.28 -9.06
N LEU A 450 -31.56 -5.45 -9.50
CA LEU A 450 -31.27 -5.22 -10.92
C LEU A 450 -30.22 -6.19 -11.47
N ARG A 451 -30.51 -6.78 -12.64
CA ARG A 451 -29.72 -7.85 -13.29
C ARG A 451 -29.00 -7.32 -14.54
N TYR A 452 -27.80 -6.79 -14.35
CA TYR A 452 -26.97 -6.25 -15.43
C TYR A 452 -26.37 -7.32 -16.35
N GLY A 453 -26.01 -8.50 -15.82
CA GLY A 453 -25.14 -9.45 -16.49
C GLY A 453 -23.67 -9.02 -16.48
N ASP A 454 -22.84 -9.65 -17.30
CA ASP A 454 -21.39 -9.40 -17.36
C ASP A 454 -21.06 -8.18 -18.25
N LYS A 455 -21.94 -7.86 -19.19
CA LYS A 455 -21.74 -6.83 -20.22
C LYS A 455 -23.05 -6.15 -20.64
N PRO A 456 -23.00 -4.98 -21.30
CA PRO A 456 -24.19 -4.26 -21.75
C PRO A 456 -25.18 -5.06 -22.59
N GLU A 457 -24.70 -6.03 -23.37
CA GLU A 457 -25.53 -6.86 -24.25
C GLU A 457 -26.45 -7.84 -23.50
N ASP A 458 -26.16 -8.15 -22.23
CA ASP A 458 -26.93 -9.12 -21.43
C ASP A 458 -28.21 -8.53 -20.84
N CYS A 459 -28.30 -7.19 -20.77
CA CYS A 459 -29.51 -6.44 -20.44
C CYS A 459 -29.49 -5.01 -21.02
N PRO A 460 -29.62 -4.83 -22.36
CA PRO A 460 -29.32 -3.55 -23.02
C PRO A 460 -30.16 -2.37 -22.52
N TYR A 461 -31.42 -2.60 -22.16
CA TYR A 461 -32.30 -1.56 -21.62
C TYR A 461 -31.78 -1.03 -20.28
N LEU A 462 -31.49 -1.92 -19.32
CA LEU A 462 -31.01 -1.55 -17.99
C LEU A 462 -29.73 -0.74 -18.05
N TRP A 463 -28.75 -1.19 -18.83
CA TRP A 463 -27.48 -0.47 -19.01
C TRP A 463 -27.69 0.91 -19.64
N ALA A 464 -28.52 1.04 -20.66
CA ALA A 464 -28.82 2.33 -21.28
C ALA A 464 -29.58 3.29 -20.34
N TYR A 465 -30.54 2.76 -19.56
CA TYR A 465 -31.35 3.50 -18.60
C TYR A 465 -30.50 4.01 -17.42
N MET A 466 -29.66 3.15 -16.83
CA MET A 466 -28.77 3.51 -15.72
C MET A 466 -27.60 4.38 -16.17
N LYS A 467 -27.11 4.22 -17.40
CA LYS A 467 -26.22 5.20 -18.04
C LYS A 467 -26.88 6.58 -18.11
N LYS A 468 -28.14 6.67 -18.57
CA LYS A 468 -28.87 7.94 -18.68
C LYS A 468 -29.06 8.63 -17.32
N TYR A 469 -29.37 7.86 -16.28
CA TYR A 469 -29.41 8.32 -14.89
C TYR A 469 -28.04 8.91 -14.47
N THR A 470 -26.96 8.14 -14.68
CA THR A 470 -25.59 8.55 -14.35
C THR A 470 -25.18 9.86 -15.06
N GLU A 471 -25.51 10.02 -16.34
CA GLU A 471 -25.26 11.24 -17.12
C GLU A 471 -26.00 12.46 -16.54
N ILE A 472 -27.26 12.29 -16.10
CA ILE A 472 -28.04 13.37 -15.46
C ILE A 472 -27.39 13.78 -14.14
N THR A 473 -27.00 12.82 -13.30
CA THR A 473 -26.35 13.07 -12.02
C THR A 473 -25.01 13.79 -12.19
N ALA A 474 -24.10 13.26 -13.01
CA ALA A 474 -22.77 13.85 -13.22
C ALA A 474 -22.81 15.26 -13.84
N LYS A 475 -23.85 15.56 -14.63
CA LYS A 475 -24.09 16.89 -15.19
C LYS A 475 -24.39 17.92 -14.10
N HIS A 476 -25.17 17.57 -13.06
CA HIS A 476 -25.71 18.54 -12.10
C HIS A 476 -24.97 18.57 -10.74
N PHE A 477 -24.32 17.49 -10.33
CA PHE A 477 -23.63 17.37 -9.04
C PHE A 477 -22.11 17.29 -9.20
N SER A 478 -21.36 17.80 -8.21
CA SER A 478 -19.88 17.80 -8.24
C SER A 478 -19.25 16.46 -7.84
N GLY A 479 -20.06 15.54 -7.35
CA GLY A 479 -19.67 14.22 -6.93
C GLY A 479 -20.86 13.32 -6.67
N VAL A 480 -20.58 12.06 -6.39
CA VAL A 480 -21.57 11.03 -6.05
C VAL A 480 -21.19 10.26 -4.80
N ARG A 481 -22.19 9.85 -4.01
CA ARG A 481 -22.07 8.80 -2.99
C ARG A 481 -22.52 7.48 -3.63
N LEU A 482 -21.69 6.44 -3.55
CA LEU A 482 -22.05 5.08 -3.93
C LEU A 482 -22.76 4.43 -2.74
N ASP A 483 -24.08 4.38 -2.82
CA ASP A 483 -24.94 3.68 -1.87
C ASP A 483 -24.65 2.17 -1.92
N ASN A 484 -24.40 1.56 -0.75
CA ASN A 484 -24.07 0.14 -0.61
C ASN A 484 -23.09 -0.34 -1.71
N CYS A 485 -21.91 0.29 -1.77
CA CYS A 485 -20.94 0.06 -2.85
C CYS A 485 -20.49 -1.41 -2.91
N HIS A 486 -20.41 -2.06 -1.74
CA HIS A 486 -20.01 -3.46 -1.58
C HIS A 486 -21.05 -4.46 -2.14
N SER A 487 -22.32 -4.08 -2.31
CA SER A 487 -23.32 -4.90 -3.02
C SER A 487 -23.45 -4.57 -4.51
N THR A 488 -22.65 -3.63 -5.02
CA THR A 488 -22.66 -3.20 -6.42
C THR A 488 -21.66 -4.01 -7.24
N PRO A 489 -22.09 -4.71 -8.31
CA PRO A 489 -21.16 -5.44 -9.17
C PRO A 489 -20.08 -4.51 -9.72
N LEU A 490 -18.81 -4.87 -9.46
CA LEU A 490 -17.68 -3.97 -9.60
C LEU A 490 -17.53 -3.41 -11.03
N HIS A 491 -17.78 -4.24 -12.05
CA HIS A 491 -17.75 -3.84 -13.47
C HIS A 491 -18.87 -2.87 -13.87
N VAL A 492 -20.03 -2.95 -13.20
CA VAL A 492 -21.14 -2.00 -13.40
C VAL A 492 -20.74 -0.65 -12.83
N ALA A 493 -20.24 -0.62 -11.59
CA ALA A 493 -19.79 0.61 -10.96
C ALA A 493 -18.61 1.27 -11.73
N GLU A 494 -17.64 0.48 -12.21
CA GLU A 494 -16.54 0.96 -13.07
C GLU A 494 -17.07 1.65 -14.33
N TYR A 495 -18.03 1.02 -15.04
CA TYR A 495 -18.62 1.58 -16.26
C TYR A 495 -19.39 2.88 -15.97
N MET A 496 -20.25 2.89 -14.94
CA MET A 496 -21.04 4.08 -14.62
C MET A 496 -20.14 5.23 -14.16
N LEU A 497 -19.13 4.99 -13.32
CA LEU A 497 -18.18 6.03 -12.95
C LEU A 497 -17.33 6.52 -14.13
N ALA A 498 -16.98 5.65 -15.09
CA ALA A 498 -16.33 6.08 -16.33
C ALA A 498 -17.23 7.00 -17.16
N VAL A 499 -18.53 6.71 -17.27
CA VAL A 499 -19.52 7.62 -17.90
C VAL A 499 -19.61 8.95 -17.12
N ALA A 500 -19.69 8.91 -15.79
CA ALA A 500 -19.75 10.11 -14.97
C ALA A 500 -18.49 10.99 -15.14
N ARG A 501 -17.29 10.38 -15.15
CA ARG A 501 -16.02 11.07 -15.35
C ARG A 501 -15.85 11.64 -16.77
N GLN A 502 -16.47 11.05 -17.80
CA GLN A 502 -16.54 11.65 -19.14
C GLN A 502 -17.33 12.97 -19.17
N HIS A 503 -18.33 13.12 -18.29
CA HIS A 503 -19.08 14.37 -18.12
C HIS A 503 -18.41 15.34 -17.14
N ARG A 504 -17.73 14.82 -16.11
CA ARG A 504 -17.06 15.60 -15.07
C ARG A 504 -15.74 14.94 -14.66
N PRO A 505 -14.59 15.34 -15.24
CA PRO A 505 -13.29 14.72 -14.93
C PRO A 505 -12.96 14.75 -13.43
N ASP A 506 -13.08 15.93 -12.79
CA ASP A 506 -12.95 16.15 -11.35
C ASP A 506 -14.19 15.66 -10.54
N LEU A 507 -14.75 14.48 -10.88
CA LEU A 507 -15.83 13.89 -10.10
C LEU A 507 -15.29 13.44 -8.73
N TYR A 508 -15.85 14.00 -7.66
CA TYR A 508 -15.66 13.49 -6.31
C TYR A 508 -16.49 12.21 -6.12
N VAL A 509 -15.85 11.12 -5.69
CA VAL A 509 -16.54 9.84 -5.46
C VAL A 509 -16.37 9.44 -4.01
N VAL A 510 -17.48 9.34 -3.31
CA VAL A 510 -17.57 8.84 -1.93
C VAL A 510 -18.21 7.46 -1.96
N ALA A 511 -17.78 6.53 -1.11
CA ALA A 511 -18.39 5.21 -1.04
C ALA A 511 -18.69 4.77 0.39
N GLU A 512 -19.87 4.17 0.56
CA GLU A 512 -20.18 3.33 1.71
C GLU A 512 -19.68 1.90 1.41
N LEU A 513 -18.56 1.53 2.04
CA LEU A 513 -17.83 0.31 1.72
C LEU A 513 -17.33 -0.36 3.01
N PHE A 514 -17.83 -1.57 3.24
CA PHE A 514 -17.53 -2.39 4.43
C PHE A 514 -17.22 -3.83 3.99
N THR A 515 -16.03 -4.07 3.44
CA THR A 515 -15.66 -5.40 2.91
C THR A 515 -15.07 -6.35 3.96
N GLY A 516 -14.80 -5.86 5.18
CA GLY A 516 -14.15 -6.61 6.26
C GLY A 516 -12.63 -6.85 6.07
N SER A 517 -12.05 -6.41 4.95
CA SER A 517 -10.62 -6.55 4.62
C SER A 517 -10.09 -5.27 3.96
N GLU A 518 -8.94 -4.79 4.41
CA GLU A 518 -8.32 -3.59 3.82
C GLU A 518 -7.82 -3.87 2.39
N GLU A 519 -7.49 -5.13 2.08
CA GLU A 519 -7.16 -5.60 0.73
C GLU A 519 -8.38 -5.55 -0.22
N LEU A 520 -9.56 -5.96 0.25
CA LEU A 520 -10.80 -5.87 -0.52
C LEU A 520 -11.24 -4.41 -0.70
N ASP A 521 -11.18 -3.57 0.35
CA ASP A 521 -11.41 -2.13 0.24
C ASP A 521 -10.48 -1.52 -0.83
N ASN A 522 -9.19 -1.89 -0.84
CA ASN A 522 -8.21 -1.45 -1.85
C ASN A 522 -8.57 -1.86 -3.28
N ILE A 523 -9.18 -3.04 -3.52
CA ILE A 523 -9.65 -3.45 -4.85
C ILE A 523 -10.74 -2.50 -5.36
N PHE A 524 -11.75 -2.20 -4.54
CA PHE A 524 -12.82 -1.26 -4.91
C PHE A 524 -12.27 0.16 -5.08
N MET A 525 -11.50 0.66 -4.12
CA MET A 525 -10.87 1.98 -4.15
C MET A 525 -10.07 2.20 -5.43
N THR A 526 -9.15 1.29 -5.74
CA THR A 526 -8.25 1.43 -6.89
C THR A 526 -8.97 1.24 -8.21
N ARG A 527 -9.94 0.33 -8.34
CA ARG A 527 -10.64 0.11 -9.61
C ARG A 527 -11.68 1.17 -9.93
N LEU A 528 -12.44 1.62 -8.93
CA LEU A 528 -13.48 2.63 -9.09
C LEU A 528 -12.93 4.07 -9.09
N GLY A 529 -11.71 4.28 -8.56
CA GLY A 529 -11.18 5.61 -8.31
C GLY A 529 -12.08 6.35 -7.32
N ILE A 530 -12.43 5.69 -6.21
CA ILE A 530 -13.12 6.32 -5.08
C ILE A 530 -12.14 7.30 -4.44
N THR A 531 -12.61 8.52 -4.16
CA THR A 531 -11.82 9.57 -3.52
C THR A 531 -11.93 9.51 -1.99
N SER A 532 -13.06 9.04 -1.43
CA SER A 532 -13.20 8.96 0.02
C SER A 532 -14.10 7.81 0.48
N LEU A 533 -13.70 7.14 1.57
CA LEU A 533 -14.51 6.14 2.24
C LEU A 533 -15.27 6.76 3.41
N ILE A 534 -16.55 6.44 3.54
CA ILE A 534 -17.34 6.85 4.71
C ILE A 534 -16.83 6.10 5.94
N ARG A 535 -16.68 6.84 7.04
CA ARG A 535 -16.40 6.36 8.39
C ARG A 535 -17.39 7.03 9.34
N GLU A 536 -17.84 6.33 10.37
CA GLU A 536 -18.97 6.77 11.21
C GLU A 536 -18.52 6.86 12.67
N ALA A 537 -18.70 8.02 13.32
CA ALA A 537 -18.37 8.15 14.74
C ALA A 537 -19.32 7.30 15.61
N MET A 538 -20.55 7.10 15.15
CA MET A 538 -21.55 6.22 15.78
C MET A 538 -21.16 4.73 15.81
N SER A 539 -20.19 4.27 15.01
CA SER A 539 -19.70 2.88 15.11
C SER A 539 -18.84 2.64 16.36
N ALA A 540 -18.39 3.70 17.05
CA ALA A 540 -17.73 3.58 18.33
C ALA A 540 -18.76 3.22 19.44
N GLY A 541 -18.45 2.16 20.20
CA GLY A 541 -19.23 1.74 21.37
C GLY A 541 -18.85 2.46 22.67
N ASP A 542 -17.68 3.11 22.71
CA ASP A 542 -17.20 3.91 23.83
C ASP A 542 -16.27 5.04 23.36
N SER A 543 -15.87 5.91 24.29
CA SER A 543 -14.98 7.06 24.07
C SER A 543 -13.61 6.68 23.49
N HIS A 544 -13.07 5.52 23.90
CA HIS A 544 -11.76 5.06 23.47
C HIS A 544 -11.80 4.62 22.01
N GLU A 545 -12.85 3.90 21.60
CA GLU A 545 -13.05 3.53 20.20
C GLU A 545 -13.26 4.75 19.30
N GLU A 546 -13.95 5.81 19.77
CA GLU A 546 -14.09 7.05 19.01
C GLU A 546 -12.74 7.75 18.82
N GLY A 547 -11.93 7.84 19.89
CA GLY A 547 -10.55 8.32 19.81
C GLY A 547 -9.67 7.48 18.87
N ARG A 548 -9.83 6.14 18.88
CA ARG A 548 -9.11 5.21 18.00
C ARG A 548 -9.47 5.41 16.53
N LEU A 549 -10.72 5.75 16.21
CA LEU A 549 -11.15 6.10 14.85
C LEU A 549 -10.47 7.40 14.37
N VAL A 550 -10.39 8.43 15.22
CA VAL A 550 -9.61 9.65 14.90
C VAL A 550 -8.13 9.34 14.71
N TYR A 551 -7.51 8.51 15.56
CA TYR A 551 -6.11 8.14 15.39
C TYR A 551 -5.87 7.39 14.07
N ARG A 552 -6.78 6.50 13.64
CA ARG A 552 -6.63 5.72 12.40
C ARG A 552 -6.91 6.52 11.12
N PHE A 553 -7.87 7.44 11.14
CA PHE A 553 -8.37 8.14 9.93
C PHE A 553 -8.11 9.64 9.92
N GLY A 554 -7.54 10.19 11.00
CA GLY A 554 -7.39 11.63 11.23
C GLY A 554 -6.00 12.21 10.99
N GLY A 555 -5.13 11.54 10.23
CA GLY A 555 -3.87 12.10 9.75
C GLY A 555 -2.62 11.32 10.14
N GLU A 556 -1.46 11.94 9.95
CA GLU A 556 -0.17 11.38 10.39
C GLU A 556 0.00 11.54 11.91
N PRO A 557 0.68 10.63 12.64
CA PRO A 557 1.03 10.87 14.04
C PRO A 557 1.85 12.16 14.24
N VAL A 558 1.66 12.88 15.36
CA VAL A 558 2.54 14.01 15.74
C VAL A 558 3.99 13.52 15.86
N GLY A 559 4.90 14.20 15.17
CA GLY A 559 6.31 13.78 15.09
C GLY A 559 6.65 12.91 13.88
N SER A 560 5.69 12.60 13.00
CA SER A 560 5.93 11.79 11.78
C SER A 560 6.99 12.39 10.86
N PHE A 561 7.88 11.55 10.32
CA PHE A 561 9.01 11.99 9.51
C PHE A 561 8.57 12.75 8.26
N VAL A 562 9.09 13.97 8.06
CA VAL A 562 8.83 14.77 6.86
C VAL A 562 9.31 14.03 5.61
N GLN A 563 8.38 13.75 4.70
CA GLN A 563 8.65 13.04 3.45
C GLN A 563 9.19 14.02 2.38
N PRO A 564 10.23 13.65 1.60
CA PRO A 564 10.74 14.49 0.53
C PRO A 564 9.74 14.64 -0.64
N ASN A 565 9.91 15.69 -1.45
CA ASN A 565 9.12 15.91 -2.68
C ASN A 565 9.29 14.76 -3.68
N LEU A 566 10.55 14.36 -3.92
CA LEU A 566 10.87 13.17 -4.69
C LEU A 566 10.91 11.99 -3.74
N ARG A 567 9.90 11.13 -3.82
CA ARG A 567 9.77 9.92 -3.01
C ARG A 567 9.16 8.80 -3.85
N PRO A 568 9.38 7.52 -3.51
CA PRO A 568 8.55 6.43 -4.01
C PRO A 568 7.08 6.72 -3.72
N LEU A 569 6.20 6.46 -4.69
CA LEU A 569 4.76 6.39 -4.43
C LEU A 569 4.52 5.13 -3.59
N VAL A 570 4.18 5.32 -2.32
CA VAL A 570 3.86 4.24 -1.38
C VAL A 570 2.35 4.14 -1.19
N PRO A 571 1.79 2.95 -0.90
CA PRO A 571 0.42 2.82 -0.45
C PRO A 571 0.17 3.67 0.81
N SER A 572 -1.01 4.26 0.90
CA SER A 572 -1.48 5.02 2.06
C SER A 572 -2.91 4.60 2.41
N VAL A 573 -3.33 4.87 3.65
CA VAL A 573 -4.73 4.72 4.06
C VAL A 573 -5.60 5.59 3.14
N ALA A 574 -6.74 5.06 2.71
CA ALA A 574 -7.72 5.81 1.91
C ALA A 574 -8.19 7.07 2.66
N HIS A 575 -8.30 8.20 1.97
CA HIS A 575 -8.86 9.42 2.56
C HIS A 575 -10.30 9.14 3.06
N ALA A 576 -10.62 9.65 4.24
CA ALA A 576 -11.90 9.39 4.90
C ALA A 576 -12.88 10.56 4.72
N MET A 577 -14.17 10.23 4.73
CA MET A 577 -15.25 11.14 5.06
C MET A 577 -15.82 10.69 6.40
N PHE A 578 -15.37 11.32 7.48
CA PHE A 578 -15.72 10.95 8.84
C PHE A 578 -16.96 11.72 9.30
N LEU A 579 -18.07 11.00 9.44
CA LEU A 579 -19.37 11.58 9.76
C LEU A 579 -19.68 11.39 11.25
N ASP A 580 -20.09 12.48 11.92
CA ASP A 580 -20.58 12.46 13.31
C ASP A 580 -21.74 11.46 13.44
N VAL A 581 -22.63 11.48 12.44
CA VAL A 581 -23.76 10.57 12.29
C VAL A 581 -24.19 10.50 10.81
N THR A 582 -24.46 9.30 10.32
CA THR A 582 -25.02 9.05 8.98
C THR A 582 -26.54 8.95 9.04
N HIS A 583 -27.20 8.95 7.89
CA HIS A 583 -28.67 8.91 7.83
C HIS A 583 -29.26 7.52 8.14
N ASP A 584 -28.42 6.48 8.19
CA ASP A 584 -28.82 5.12 8.54
C ASP A 584 -28.53 4.77 10.00
N ASN A 585 -27.72 5.58 10.70
CA ASN A 585 -27.46 5.37 12.12
C ASN A 585 -28.73 5.52 12.98
N GLU A 586 -28.71 4.86 14.14
CA GLU A 586 -29.69 5.09 15.20
C GLU A 586 -29.54 6.51 15.80
N CYS A 587 -30.59 7.00 16.47
CA CYS A 587 -30.57 8.34 17.05
C CYS A 587 -29.50 8.45 18.15
N PRO A 588 -28.49 9.33 18.04
CA PRO A 588 -27.40 9.41 19.02
C PRO A 588 -27.87 9.74 20.45
N ILE A 589 -28.99 10.46 20.58
CA ILE A 589 -29.62 10.79 21.86
C ILE A 589 -30.21 9.54 22.55
N GLN A 590 -30.62 8.53 21.77
CA GLN A 590 -31.22 7.29 22.28
C GLN A 590 -30.15 6.24 22.60
N VAL A 591 -29.06 6.18 21.82
CA VAL A 591 -27.96 5.22 22.00
C VAL A 591 -26.92 5.69 23.01
N ARG A 592 -26.69 7.01 23.09
CA ARG A 592 -25.70 7.65 23.97
C ARG A 592 -26.38 8.66 24.89
N SER A 593 -26.30 9.95 24.55
CA SER A 593 -26.89 11.04 25.31
C SER A 593 -26.94 12.33 24.47
N VAL A 594 -27.88 13.22 24.80
CA VAL A 594 -27.96 14.58 24.22
C VAL A 594 -26.71 15.42 24.49
N PHE A 595 -25.98 15.14 25.57
CA PHE A 595 -24.77 15.87 25.95
C PHE A 595 -23.51 15.44 25.18
N ASP A 596 -23.56 14.29 24.51
CA ASP A 596 -22.43 13.72 23.76
C ASP A 596 -22.15 14.46 22.45
N ALA A 597 -23.21 14.97 21.80
CA ALA A 597 -23.15 15.46 20.43
C ALA A 597 -22.06 16.52 20.19
N LEU A 598 -21.89 17.50 21.08
CA LEU A 598 -20.84 18.52 20.94
C LEU A 598 -19.43 17.95 21.17
N ALA A 599 -19.28 16.95 22.06
CA ALA A 599 -18.00 16.34 22.39
C ALA A 599 -17.50 15.44 21.24
N SER A 600 -18.35 14.56 20.72
CA SER A 600 -18.07 13.74 19.53
C SER A 600 -17.82 14.60 18.29
N THR A 601 -18.66 15.63 18.05
CA THR A 601 -18.41 16.61 16.97
C THR A 601 -17.01 17.21 17.04
N ALA A 602 -16.54 17.58 18.25
CA ALA A 602 -15.20 18.15 18.42
C ALA A 602 -14.09 17.12 18.18
N ILE A 603 -14.28 15.87 18.61
CA ILE A 603 -13.35 14.75 18.35
C ILE A 603 -13.22 14.52 16.84
N VAL A 604 -14.35 14.37 16.12
CA VAL A 604 -14.38 14.20 14.65
C VAL A 604 -13.79 15.40 13.92
N SER A 605 -14.12 16.63 14.32
CA SER A 605 -13.62 17.86 13.67
C SER A 605 -12.10 18.06 13.81
N MET A 606 -11.44 17.36 14.73
CA MET A 606 -9.99 17.39 14.89
C MET A 606 -9.24 16.37 14.03
N ALA A 607 -9.95 15.50 13.29
CA ALA A 607 -9.36 14.63 12.27
C ALA A 607 -8.89 15.43 11.04
N CYS A 608 -7.76 15.01 10.44
CA CYS A 608 -7.22 15.51 9.18
C CYS A 608 -7.80 14.77 7.97
N CYS A 609 -9.12 14.85 7.78
CA CYS A 609 -9.85 14.29 6.65
C CYS A 609 -11.19 15.03 6.50
N ALA A 610 -11.98 14.74 5.46
CA ALA A 610 -13.31 15.33 5.33
C ALA A 610 -14.20 14.96 6.52
N SER A 611 -14.98 15.91 7.03
CA SER A 611 -15.91 15.73 8.17
C SER A 611 -17.36 16.01 7.77
N GLY A 612 -18.35 15.61 8.59
CA GLY A 612 -19.74 15.95 8.32
C GLY A 612 -20.79 15.39 9.28
N SER A 613 -22.06 15.71 9.05
CA SER A 613 -23.20 15.19 9.84
C SER A 613 -24.44 14.99 8.96
N THR A 614 -25.49 14.41 9.55
CA THR A 614 -26.83 14.36 8.94
C THR A 614 -27.75 15.39 9.59
N ARG A 615 -28.54 16.10 8.78
CA ARG A 615 -29.48 17.14 9.23
C ARG A 615 -30.47 16.56 10.27
N GLY A 616 -30.59 17.23 11.41
CA GLY A 616 -31.29 16.77 12.61
C GLY A 616 -30.35 16.50 13.80
N TYR A 617 -29.08 16.19 13.54
CA TYR A 617 -28.05 16.01 14.57
C TYR A 617 -27.72 17.34 15.26
N ASP A 618 -27.37 18.35 14.46
CA ASP A 618 -27.00 19.69 14.94
C ASP A 618 -28.14 20.32 15.76
N GLU A 619 -29.41 19.99 15.43
CA GLU A 619 -30.62 20.46 16.11
C GLU A 619 -31.03 19.60 17.33
N LEU A 620 -30.33 18.51 17.61
CA LEU A 620 -30.61 17.55 18.70
C LEU A 620 -32.01 16.91 18.60
N VAL A 621 -32.40 16.45 17.41
CA VAL A 621 -33.68 15.74 17.20
C VAL A 621 -33.70 14.41 17.97
N PRO A 622 -34.63 14.19 18.93
CA PRO A 622 -34.61 13.04 19.87
C PRO A 622 -35.21 11.75 19.27
N GLN A 623 -35.30 11.65 17.95
CA GLN A 623 -35.93 10.57 17.20
C GLN A 623 -35.07 10.25 15.97
N GLN A 624 -35.01 8.98 15.57
CA GLN A 624 -34.34 8.60 14.32
C GLN A 624 -35.11 9.18 13.12
N ILE A 625 -34.39 9.90 12.26
CA ILE A 625 -34.94 10.50 11.04
C ILE A 625 -34.91 9.44 9.93
N SER A 626 -35.92 8.57 9.94
CA SER A 626 -35.98 7.40 9.06
C SER A 626 -36.07 7.78 7.59
N VAL A 627 -35.13 7.28 6.78
CA VAL A 627 -35.13 7.36 5.30
C VAL A 627 -36.43 6.84 4.66
N VAL A 628 -37.18 5.99 5.37
CA VAL A 628 -38.49 5.46 4.97
C VAL A 628 -39.63 6.27 5.58
N LYS A 629 -39.70 6.35 6.92
CA LYS A 629 -40.92 6.82 7.62
C LYS A 629 -41.01 8.34 7.83
N GLU A 630 -39.93 9.09 7.66
CA GLU A 630 -39.98 10.54 7.85
C GLU A 630 -40.68 11.24 6.68
N GLU A 631 -41.64 12.11 6.98
CA GLU A 631 -42.33 12.96 6.00
C GLU A 631 -42.47 14.42 6.50
N ARG A 632 -41.94 14.75 7.69
CA ARG A 632 -41.88 16.14 8.17
C ARG A 632 -40.84 16.91 7.36
N LEU A 633 -41.15 18.17 7.06
CA LEU A 633 -40.20 19.07 6.40
C LEU A 633 -39.15 19.58 7.39
N TYR A 634 -37.91 19.73 6.93
CA TYR A 634 -36.86 20.35 7.74
C TYR A 634 -37.21 21.80 8.10
N PRO A 635 -36.84 22.28 9.30
CA PRO A 635 -36.97 23.67 9.67
C PRO A 635 -36.23 24.62 8.72
N LYS A 636 -36.78 25.82 8.52
CA LYS A 636 -36.15 26.90 7.74
C LYS A 636 -35.17 27.69 8.61
N TRP A 637 -34.15 28.28 8.00
CA TRP A 637 -33.29 29.26 8.69
C TRP A 637 -34.03 30.59 8.90
N ASN A 638 -34.12 31.04 10.14
CA ASN A 638 -34.56 32.40 10.49
C ASN A 638 -33.69 32.92 11.65
N PRO A 639 -32.82 33.93 11.44
CA PRO A 639 -31.93 34.43 12.49
C PRO A 639 -32.71 35.05 13.68
N ASP A 640 -33.90 35.59 13.42
CA ASP A 640 -34.74 36.26 14.42
C ASP A 640 -35.72 35.30 15.13
N ALA A 641 -35.64 33.98 14.86
CA ALA A 641 -36.49 32.99 15.49
C ALA A 641 -36.30 32.93 17.01
N LEU A 642 -37.41 32.97 17.75
CA LEU A 642 -37.41 32.65 19.19
C LEU A 642 -37.19 31.13 19.37
N PRO A 643 -36.59 30.66 20.49
CA PRO A 643 -36.40 29.23 20.75
C PRO A 643 -37.69 28.38 20.78
N SER A 644 -38.87 29.01 20.84
CA SER A 644 -40.20 28.38 20.76
C SER A 644 -40.80 28.35 19.34
N SER A 645 -40.07 28.81 18.31
CA SER A 645 -40.58 28.95 16.94
C SER A 645 -40.61 27.59 16.25
N VAL A 646 -41.81 27.02 16.06
CA VAL A 646 -41.97 25.71 15.44
C VAL A 646 -41.69 25.79 13.93
N GLY A 647 -40.72 25.00 13.45
CA GLY A 647 -40.36 24.93 12.04
C GLY A 647 -39.31 25.94 11.58
N GLU A 648 -38.67 26.65 12.51
CA GLU A 648 -37.57 27.58 12.24
C GLU A 648 -36.36 27.29 13.15
N VAL A 649 -35.16 27.63 12.69
CA VAL A 649 -33.89 27.44 13.42
C VAL A 649 -32.90 28.59 13.22
N ASN A 650 -31.99 28.73 14.18
CA ASN A 650 -30.87 29.66 14.20
C ASN A 650 -29.68 29.09 14.99
N LEU A 651 -28.62 29.88 15.20
CA LEU A 651 -27.41 29.44 15.93
C LEU A 651 -27.68 29.03 17.39
N GLN A 652 -28.76 29.51 18.00
CA GLN A 652 -29.19 29.19 19.36
C GLN A 652 -29.90 27.82 19.44
N THR A 653 -30.14 27.15 18.32
CA THR A 653 -30.76 25.83 18.26
C THR A 653 -29.71 24.73 18.43
N GLY A 654 -29.96 23.78 19.35
CA GLY A 654 -29.12 22.60 19.54
C GLY A 654 -27.64 22.91 19.77
N ILE A 655 -26.76 22.30 18.98
CA ILE A 655 -25.31 22.55 18.96
C ILE A 655 -24.86 23.45 17.80
N MET A 656 -25.79 24.10 17.07
CA MET A 656 -25.50 24.77 15.79
C MET A 656 -24.44 25.87 15.87
N ALA A 657 -24.40 26.67 16.94
CA ALA A 657 -23.31 27.62 17.19
C ALA A 657 -21.94 26.93 17.39
N GLY A 658 -21.92 25.81 18.11
CA GLY A 658 -20.72 25.00 18.31
C GLY A 658 -20.25 24.34 17.01
N LYS A 659 -21.18 23.82 16.20
CA LYS A 659 -20.86 23.24 14.89
C LYS A 659 -20.31 24.29 13.91
N LEU A 660 -20.81 25.53 13.94
CA LEU A 660 -20.23 26.65 13.19
C LEU A 660 -18.77 26.93 13.58
N ALA A 661 -18.47 26.96 14.89
CA ALA A 661 -17.11 27.17 15.37
C ALA A 661 -16.18 26.01 14.97
N LEU A 662 -16.62 24.77 15.16
CA LEU A 662 -15.84 23.56 14.85
C LEU A 662 -15.63 23.36 13.35
N ASN A 663 -16.64 23.60 12.50
CA ASN A 663 -16.50 23.55 11.04
C ASN A 663 -15.49 24.59 10.53
N LYS A 664 -15.53 25.82 11.06
CA LYS A 664 -14.56 26.88 10.73
C LYS A 664 -13.15 26.52 11.17
N LEU A 665 -13.00 26.05 12.42
CA LEU A 665 -11.72 25.61 12.97
C LEU A 665 -11.13 24.47 12.13
N HIS A 666 -11.93 23.44 11.83
CA HIS A 666 -11.52 22.31 10.99
C HIS A 666 -11.01 22.75 9.61
N GLN A 667 -11.75 23.63 8.93
CA GLN A 667 -11.35 24.22 7.64
C GLN A 667 -10.08 25.05 7.76
N GLU A 668 -9.95 25.90 8.79
CA GLU A 668 -8.77 26.74 9.01
C GLU A 668 -7.51 25.91 9.30
N LEU A 669 -7.63 24.85 10.12
CA LEU A 669 -6.55 23.93 10.42
C LEU A 669 -6.14 23.14 9.18
N ALA A 670 -7.09 22.67 8.38
CA ALA A 670 -6.80 22.00 7.11
C ALA A 670 -6.13 22.95 6.09
N GLU A 671 -6.65 24.16 5.86
CA GLU A 671 -6.05 25.15 4.94
C GLU A 671 -4.65 25.60 5.39
N LYS A 672 -4.37 25.65 6.69
CA LYS A 672 -3.05 25.97 7.25
C LYS A 672 -2.09 24.76 7.31
N GLY A 673 -2.50 23.58 6.89
CA GLY A 673 -1.65 22.39 6.87
C GLY A 673 -1.38 21.79 8.25
N PHE A 674 -2.38 21.77 9.13
CA PHE A 674 -2.37 20.94 10.33
C PHE A 674 -2.73 19.50 9.95
N THR A 675 -1.72 18.73 9.54
CA THR A 675 -1.85 17.38 8.97
C THR A 675 -1.49 16.26 9.96
N GLN A 676 -1.03 16.62 11.17
CA GLN A 676 -0.64 15.65 12.19
C GLN A 676 -1.64 15.60 13.35
N VAL A 677 -1.90 14.41 13.89
CA VAL A 677 -2.83 14.19 15.01
C VAL A 677 -2.20 13.34 16.11
N TYR A 678 -2.59 13.62 17.34
CA TYR A 678 -2.27 12.82 18.53
C TYR A 678 -3.54 12.72 19.37
N VAL A 679 -3.86 11.50 19.80
CA VAL A 679 -5.06 11.19 20.59
C VAL A 679 -4.61 10.59 21.92
N ASP A 680 -5.15 11.09 23.02
CA ASP A 680 -4.84 10.66 24.38
C ASP A 680 -6.13 10.40 25.17
N GLN A 681 -6.16 9.31 25.93
CA GLN A 681 -7.31 8.87 26.72
C GLN A 681 -7.08 9.26 28.18
N LEU A 682 -7.64 10.39 28.60
CA LEU A 682 -7.35 10.97 29.92
C LEU A 682 -8.05 10.23 31.07
N ASP A 683 -9.28 9.76 30.84
CA ASP A 683 -10.00 8.79 31.65
C ASP A 683 -11.02 8.03 30.78
N GLU A 684 -11.92 7.25 31.38
CA GLU A 684 -12.89 6.42 30.64
C GLU A 684 -13.84 7.24 29.73
N ASP A 685 -14.14 8.49 30.11
CA ASP A 685 -15.14 9.35 29.47
C ASP A 685 -14.52 10.61 28.84
N THR A 686 -13.18 10.73 28.79
CA THR A 686 -12.51 11.95 28.34
C THR A 686 -11.38 11.66 27.35
N VAL A 687 -11.53 12.18 26.14
CA VAL A 687 -10.55 12.10 25.04
C VAL A 687 -9.94 13.48 24.82
N ALA A 688 -8.61 13.54 24.70
CA ALA A 688 -7.88 14.71 24.22
C ALA A 688 -7.40 14.45 22.79
N VAL A 689 -7.67 15.39 21.88
CA VAL A 689 -7.16 15.35 20.51
C VAL A 689 -6.32 16.60 20.25
N THR A 690 -5.06 16.39 19.89
CA THR A 690 -4.14 17.44 19.45
C THR A 690 -3.97 17.34 17.94
N ARG A 691 -4.30 18.41 17.21
CA ARG A 691 -4.01 18.56 15.79
C ARG A 691 -2.82 19.53 15.64
N HIS A 692 -1.75 19.12 14.97
CA HIS A 692 -0.47 19.83 14.89
C HIS A 692 -0.12 20.22 13.45
N CYS A 693 0.45 21.40 13.26
CA CYS A 693 1.04 21.81 12.00
C CYS A 693 2.55 21.50 11.99
N PRO A 694 3.03 20.50 11.24
CA PRO A 694 4.47 20.24 11.12
C PRO A 694 5.23 21.36 10.40
N SER A 695 4.52 22.36 9.83
CA SER A 695 5.12 23.63 9.44
C SER A 695 5.09 24.66 10.58
N THR A 696 3.98 25.29 10.96
CA THR A 696 4.05 26.38 11.96
C THR A 696 4.43 25.94 13.38
N HIS A 697 4.39 24.64 13.68
CA HIS A 697 4.45 24.04 15.03
C HIS A 697 3.44 24.62 16.02
N GLN A 698 2.38 25.25 15.50
CA GLN A 698 1.17 25.47 16.29
C GLN A 698 0.45 24.13 16.45
N SER A 699 -0.18 23.96 17.60
CA SER A 699 -1.12 22.88 17.89
C SER A 699 -2.46 23.47 18.30
N VAL A 700 -3.54 22.80 17.96
CA VAL A 700 -4.83 23.00 18.62
C VAL A 700 -5.15 21.73 19.39
N LEU A 701 -5.60 21.92 20.62
CA LEU A 701 -6.01 20.86 21.54
C LEU A 701 -7.50 21.00 21.82
N THR A 702 -8.26 19.93 21.63
CA THR A 702 -9.60 19.78 22.20
C THR A 702 -9.56 18.76 23.33
N VAL A 703 -10.11 19.11 24.49
CA VAL A 703 -10.41 18.14 25.55
C VAL A 703 -11.92 17.95 25.59
N SER A 704 -12.37 16.78 25.17
CA SER A 704 -13.77 16.40 25.02
C SER A 704 -14.15 15.37 26.07
N ARG A 705 -15.11 15.72 26.94
CA ARG A 705 -15.77 14.75 27.83
C ARG A 705 -17.03 14.24 27.14
N THR A 706 -17.03 12.97 26.79
CA THR A 706 -18.11 12.28 26.09
C THR A 706 -19.21 11.87 27.06
N ALA A 707 -20.35 11.43 26.53
CA ALA A 707 -21.52 10.99 27.30
C ALA A 707 -22.19 9.76 26.68
N PHE A 708 -21.40 8.69 26.49
CA PHE A 708 -21.86 7.39 25.99
C PHE A 708 -22.75 6.63 26.99
N LYS A 709 -22.62 6.94 28.28
CA LYS A 709 -23.31 6.23 29.37
C LYS A 709 -24.43 7.08 29.98
N ASN A 710 -25.46 6.40 30.50
CA ASN A 710 -26.58 7.06 31.17
C ASN A 710 -26.11 7.85 32.41
N LEU A 711 -26.36 9.16 32.40
CA LEU A 711 -26.01 10.13 33.43
C LEU A 711 -26.67 9.88 34.80
N GLU A 712 -27.78 9.15 34.85
CA GLU A 712 -28.46 8.81 36.12
C GLU A 712 -27.74 7.69 36.87
N THR A 713 -26.97 6.84 36.16
CA THR A 713 -26.32 5.64 36.72
C THR A 713 -24.80 5.69 36.71
N HIS A 714 -24.18 6.49 35.82
CA HIS A 714 -22.73 6.61 35.69
C HIS A 714 -22.18 7.86 36.40
N GLN A 715 -21.11 7.69 37.19
CA GLN A 715 -20.48 8.77 37.95
C GLN A 715 -19.18 9.24 37.29
N TYR A 716 -19.25 10.38 36.59
CA TYR A 716 -18.10 11.04 35.97
C TYR A 716 -17.11 11.54 37.03
N ARG A 717 -15.81 11.47 36.71
CA ARG A 717 -14.75 12.01 37.59
C ARG A 717 -14.85 13.53 37.71
N ALA A 718 -14.86 14.02 38.94
CA ALA A 718 -14.92 15.47 39.24
C ALA A 718 -13.68 16.23 38.75
N HIS A 719 -12.52 15.57 38.71
CA HIS A 719 -11.24 16.16 38.32
C HIS A 719 -10.49 15.23 37.37
N LEU A 720 -9.90 15.80 36.32
CA LEU A 720 -8.94 15.14 35.43
C LEU A 720 -7.53 15.28 36.02
N ALA A 721 -6.64 14.36 35.67
CA ALA A 721 -5.22 14.51 35.96
C ALA A 721 -4.65 15.74 35.20
N PRO A 722 -3.64 16.45 35.75
CA PRO A 722 -2.96 17.51 35.01
C PRO A 722 -2.33 16.97 33.73
N MET A 723 -2.69 17.56 32.59
CA MET A 723 -2.12 17.22 31.29
C MET A 723 -0.85 18.06 31.06
N TYR A 724 0.25 17.41 30.68
CA TYR A 724 1.54 18.07 30.45
C TYR A 724 1.79 18.25 28.96
N ILE A 725 1.88 19.49 28.50
CA ILE A 725 2.27 19.84 27.12
C ILE A 725 3.71 20.39 27.13
N PRO A 726 4.71 19.67 26.60
CA PRO A 726 6.09 20.13 26.63
C PRO A 726 6.34 21.37 25.76
N GLY A 727 6.99 22.38 26.33
CA GLY A 727 7.54 23.55 25.62
C GLY A 727 6.53 24.56 25.08
N THR A 728 5.46 24.83 25.84
CA THR A 728 4.37 25.74 25.42
C THR A 728 4.05 26.76 26.51
N ASN A 729 4.04 28.05 26.17
CA ASN A 729 3.89 29.17 27.12
C ASN A 729 2.64 30.03 26.91
N ALA A 730 1.81 29.73 25.90
CA ALA A 730 0.63 30.51 25.56
C ALA A 730 -0.60 29.59 25.46
N PHE A 731 -1.69 30.02 26.11
CA PHE A 731 -3.01 29.41 26.02
C PHE A 731 -4.02 30.51 25.69
N SER A 732 -4.61 30.47 24.51
CA SER A 732 -5.96 31.01 24.33
C SER A 732 -6.96 29.90 24.69
N ALA A 733 -8.14 30.25 25.19
CA ALA A 733 -9.11 29.28 25.66
C ALA A 733 -10.51 29.72 25.25
N GLU A 734 -11.19 28.89 24.45
CA GLU A 734 -12.63 28.98 24.25
C GLU A 734 -13.30 27.83 25.00
N SER A 735 -14.29 28.16 25.83
CA SER A 735 -14.95 27.19 26.73
C SER A 735 -16.45 27.16 26.49
N PHE A 736 -16.94 25.99 26.12
CA PHE A 736 -18.36 25.62 26.10
C PHE A 736 -18.64 24.64 27.25
N PRO A 737 -19.91 24.42 27.66
CA PRO A 737 -20.22 23.64 28.86
C PRO A 737 -19.66 22.21 28.94
N SER A 738 -19.39 21.57 27.79
CA SER A 738 -18.80 20.22 27.68
C SER A 738 -17.48 20.15 26.90
N LEU A 739 -16.96 21.28 26.40
CA LEU A 739 -15.79 21.33 25.52
C LEU A 739 -14.85 22.47 25.93
N LYS A 740 -13.56 22.17 26.02
CA LYS A 740 -12.49 23.17 26.07
C LYS A 740 -11.60 23.03 24.85
N ALA A 741 -11.51 24.10 24.06
CA ALA A 741 -10.55 24.24 22.98
C ALA A 741 -9.43 25.18 23.43
N HIS A 742 -8.19 24.76 23.21
CA HIS A 742 -7.00 25.53 23.50
C HIS A 742 -6.13 25.62 22.25
N GLU A 743 -5.85 26.84 21.78
CA GLU A 743 -4.71 27.04 20.89
C GLU A 743 -3.45 26.99 21.75
N VAL A 744 -2.53 26.11 21.38
CA VAL A 744 -1.29 25.88 22.11
C VAL A 744 -0.15 25.96 21.11
N SER A 745 0.66 27.00 21.22
CA SER A 745 1.81 27.19 20.36
C SER A 745 3.12 26.95 21.11
N LEU A 746 4.18 26.58 20.39
CA LEU A 746 5.54 26.83 20.88
C LEU A 746 5.67 28.29 21.33
N ASP A 747 6.56 28.59 22.26
CA ASP A 747 6.76 29.99 22.65
C ASP A 747 7.32 30.84 21.48
N PRO A 748 7.15 32.16 21.51
CA PRO A 748 7.50 33.02 20.38
C PRO A 748 8.99 33.07 20.02
N ASN A 749 9.90 32.71 20.91
CA ASN A 749 11.33 32.63 20.57
C ASN A 749 11.60 31.35 19.79
N SER A 750 11.05 30.24 20.26
CA SER A 750 11.17 28.91 19.65
C SER A 750 10.52 28.83 18.28
N GLN A 751 9.35 29.46 18.08
CA GLN A 751 8.75 29.64 16.75
C GLN A 751 9.68 30.40 15.79
N LYS A 752 10.26 31.53 16.24
CA LYS A 752 11.21 32.30 15.41
C LYS A 752 12.43 31.47 15.08
N MET A 753 12.93 30.72 16.05
CA MET A 753 14.13 29.92 15.93
C MET A 753 13.94 28.78 14.91
N VAL A 754 12.84 28.03 14.99
CA VAL A 754 12.49 27.04 13.96
C VAL A 754 12.20 27.70 12.62
N GLY A 755 11.59 28.89 12.61
CA GLY A 755 11.40 29.70 11.39
C GLY A 755 12.72 30.09 10.70
N TYR A 756 13.77 30.43 11.46
CA TYR A 756 15.11 30.69 10.92
C TYR A 756 15.82 29.42 10.46
N LEU A 757 15.72 28.33 11.22
CA LEU A 757 16.23 27.01 10.80
C LEU A 757 15.60 26.62 9.46
N ARG A 758 14.27 26.73 9.32
CA ARG A 758 13.57 26.51 8.06
C ARG A 758 14.06 27.39 6.92
N THR A 759 14.37 28.66 7.16
CA THR A 759 14.97 29.52 6.12
C THR A 759 16.28 28.94 5.61
N GLN A 760 17.12 28.37 6.49
CA GLN A 760 18.31 27.62 6.06
C GLN A 760 17.94 26.33 5.30
N LEU A 761 17.04 25.50 5.83
CA LEU A 761 16.63 24.24 5.17
C LEU A 761 15.96 24.50 3.80
N SER A 762 15.31 25.65 3.63
CA SER A 762 14.57 26.05 2.41
C SER A 762 15.46 26.29 1.19
N GLN A 763 16.76 26.56 1.42
CA GLN A 763 17.77 26.65 0.37
C GLN A 763 17.94 25.30 -0.36
N PHE A 764 17.68 24.20 0.34
CA PHE A 764 17.91 22.83 -0.12
C PHE A 764 16.60 22.09 -0.43
N ASN A 765 15.50 22.40 0.26
CA ASN A 765 14.17 21.91 -0.11
C ASN A 765 13.08 22.98 0.07
N ARG A 766 12.44 23.36 -1.05
CA ARG A 766 11.39 24.38 -1.11
C ARG A 766 10.17 24.11 -0.21
N LEU A 767 9.92 22.89 0.25
CA LEU A 767 8.84 22.60 1.22
C LEU A 767 9.01 23.41 2.52
N TYR A 768 10.24 23.53 3.03
CA TYR A 768 10.51 24.27 4.26
C TYR A 768 10.38 25.79 4.10
N LYS A 769 10.18 26.30 2.87
CA LYS A 769 9.88 27.72 2.64
C LYS A 769 8.57 28.15 3.30
N SER A 770 7.61 27.23 3.49
CA SER A 770 6.40 27.53 4.28
C SER A 770 6.76 27.69 5.76
N GLY A 771 6.36 28.80 6.37
CA GLY A 771 6.74 29.15 7.75
C GLY A 771 8.22 29.54 7.93
N SER A 772 8.98 29.75 6.85
CA SER A 772 10.33 30.34 6.92
C SER A 772 10.27 31.83 7.24
N LEU A 773 11.19 32.33 8.07
CA LEU A 773 11.34 33.77 8.35
C LEU A 773 12.46 34.40 7.53
N ILE A 774 12.11 35.37 6.68
CA ILE A 774 13.05 36.17 5.90
C ILE A 774 13.25 37.52 6.61
N ASP A 775 14.20 37.58 7.53
CA ASP A 775 14.59 38.80 8.25
C ASP A 775 16.06 39.12 8.03
N SER A 776 16.42 40.39 7.85
CA SER A 776 17.79 40.91 7.91
C SER A 776 18.51 40.66 9.25
N ASN A 777 17.75 40.47 10.34
CA ASN A 777 18.22 40.26 11.70
C ASN A 777 18.39 38.77 12.09
N VAL A 778 18.55 37.85 11.12
CA VAL A 778 18.99 36.47 11.43
C VAL A 778 20.19 36.53 12.41
N PRO A 779 20.19 35.75 13.51
CA PRO A 779 21.35 35.63 14.37
C PRO A 779 22.61 35.34 13.54
N GLY A 780 23.72 36.02 13.82
CA GLY A 780 24.95 35.92 12.98
C GLY A 780 25.45 34.48 12.78
N ILE A 781 25.09 33.61 13.73
CA ILE A 781 25.36 32.18 13.77
C ILE A 781 24.67 31.38 12.66
N LEU A 782 23.55 31.85 12.09
CA LEU A 782 22.84 31.23 10.95
C LEU A 782 23.05 32.02 9.64
N LYS A 783 24.09 32.86 9.55
CA LYS A 783 24.44 33.60 8.32
C LYS A 783 25.46 32.88 7.43
N ILE A 784 26.04 31.78 7.91
CA ILE A 784 27.00 30.98 7.14
C ILE A 784 26.22 29.92 6.37
N ALA A 785 26.25 29.95 5.04
CA ALA A 785 25.66 28.89 4.24
C ALA A 785 26.45 27.59 4.46
N LEU A 786 25.79 26.56 4.99
CA LEU A 786 26.41 25.25 5.24
C LEU A 786 26.95 24.63 3.93
N ASP A 787 26.31 24.92 2.79
CA ASP A 787 26.77 24.60 1.44
C ASP A 787 28.20 25.11 1.14
N PHE A 788 28.52 26.33 1.58
CA PHE A 788 29.86 26.93 1.45
C PHE A 788 30.89 26.33 2.42
N LEU A 789 30.46 25.72 3.54
CA LEU A 789 31.34 24.93 4.38
C LEU A 789 31.60 23.55 3.76
N MET A 790 30.56 22.89 3.24
CA MET A 790 30.66 21.61 2.55
C MET A 790 31.54 21.71 1.30
N SER A 791 31.45 22.79 0.53
CA SER A 791 32.29 23.02 -0.65
C SER A 791 33.79 23.18 -0.36
N LYS A 792 34.19 23.30 0.91
CA LYS A 792 35.59 23.40 1.35
C LYS A 792 36.16 22.09 1.86
N LEU A 793 35.32 21.09 2.14
CA LEU A 793 35.79 19.79 2.60
C LEU A 793 36.53 19.09 1.47
N THR A 794 37.76 18.68 1.73
CA THR A 794 38.42 17.68 0.90
C THR A 794 37.64 16.36 0.99
N LEU A 795 37.85 15.46 0.03
CA LEU A 795 37.33 14.11 0.16
C LEU A 795 37.77 13.51 1.51
N ALA A 796 39.06 13.61 1.88
CA ALA A 796 39.58 13.02 3.11
C ALA A 796 38.80 13.48 4.36
N GLU A 797 38.37 14.74 4.38
CA GLU A 797 37.49 15.28 5.40
C GLU A 797 36.04 14.74 5.28
N MET A 798 35.47 14.62 4.08
CA MET A 798 34.16 13.96 3.87
C MET A 798 34.14 12.54 4.44
N ASN A 799 35.23 11.78 4.33
CA ASN A 799 35.30 10.47 4.96
C ASN A 799 35.19 10.53 6.49
N VAL A 800 35.85 11.51 7.13
CA VAL A 800 35.68 11.75 8.57
C VAL A 800 34.24 12.19 8.87
N LEU A 801 33.62 13.03 8.04
CA LEU A 801 32.23 13.45 8.23
C LEU A 801 31.24 12.26 8.15
N LEU A 802 31.42 11.37 7.17
CA LEU A 802 30.43 10.36 6.79
C LEU A 802 30.67 8.98 7.42
N PHE A 803 31.91 8.50 7.50
CA PHE A 803 32.23 7.10 7.80
C PHE A 803 33.01 6.95 9.12
N LEU A 804 34.24 6.43 9.07
CA LEU A 804 35.03 5.90 10.20
C LEU A 804 34.31 4.79 10.98
N CYS A 805 34.77 3.55 10.85
CA CYS A 805 34.24 2.46 11.67
C CYS A 805 34.74 2.54 13.12
N ASP A 806 34.14 1.78 14.03
CA ASP A 806 34.45 1.84 15.48
C ASP A 806 35.95 1.69 15.81
N ALA A 807 36.67 0.82 15.10
CA ALA A 807 38.11 0.67 15.26
C ALA A 807 38.90 1.95 14.89
N GLU A 808 38.48 2.67 13.84
CA GLU A 808 39.13 3.92 13.42
C GLU A 808 38.84 5.07 14.38
N GLU A 809 37.62 5.14 14.92
CA GLU A 809 37.28 6.09 15.98
C GLU A 809 38.12 5.86 17.24
N GLN A 810 38.40 4.59 17.58
CA GLN A 810 39.21 4.23 18.74
C GLN A 810 40.70 4.61 18.58
N GLU A 811 41.27 4.64 17.37
CA GLU A 811 42.64 5.16 17.15
C GLU A 811 42.76 6.64 17.57
N ASP A 812 41.70 7.42 17.35
CA ASP A 812 41.60 8.83 17.75
C ASP A 812 41.05 9.02 19.18
N GLY A 813 40.91 7.94 19.96
CA GLY A 813 40.43 7.96 21.35
C GLY A 813 38.91 8.09 21.53
N GLY A 814 38.13 7.86 20.46
CA GLY A 814 36.67 7.88 20.45
C GLY A 814 36.03 6.48 20.38
N GLY A 815 34.89 6.39 19.69
CA GLY A 815 34.15 5.15 19.41
C GLY A 815 32.87 5.46 18.64
N CYS A 816 32.20 4.44 18.09
CA CYS A 816 30.88 4.57 17.47
C CYS A 816 29.78 4.82 18.51
N TYR A 817 28.76 5.61 18.17
CA TYR A 817 27.63 5.85 19.07
C TYR A 817 26.85 4.55 19.34
N ASN A 818 26.58 4.25 20.61
CA ASN A 818 25.78 3.11 21.03
C ASN A 818 24.34 3.53 21.36
N ILE A 819 23.38 3.02 20.60
CA ILE A 819 21.96 3.35 20.80
C ILE A 819 21.41 2.47 21.94
N PRO A 820 20.88 3.04 23.03
CA PRO A 820 20.34 2.29 24.15
C PRO A 820 19.27 1.28 23.70
N SER A 821 19.30 0.09 24.31
CA SER A 821 18.40 -1.03 24.00
C SER A 821 18.43 -1.52 22.53
N TRP A 822 19.45 -1.15 21.76
CA TRP A 822 19.64 -1.59 20.37
C TRP A 822 21.09 -2.04 20.14
N MET A 823 21.81 -1.43 19.18
CA MET A 823 23.20 -1.76 18.86
C MET A 823 24.05 -0.52 18.55
N PRO A 824 25.40 -0.63 18.60
CA PRO A 824 26.29 0.39 18.08
C PRO A 824 26.11 0.64 16.59
N LEU A 825 26.26 1.91 16.19
CA LEU A 825 26.34 2.28 14.78
C LEU A 825 27.57 1.63 14.11
N LYS A 826 27.46 1.32 12.81
CA LYS A 826 28.59 0.77 12.03
C LYS A 826 29.67 1.81 11.72
N TYR A 827 29.29 3.09 11.74
CA TYR A 827 30.13 4.25 11.49
C TYR A 827 29.85 5.32 12.55
N GLY A 828 30.90 6.04 12.98
CA GLY A 828 30.76 7.21 13.86
C GLY A 828 30.31 8.47 13.12
N GLY A 829 30.56 8.53 11.82
CA GLY A 829 30.05 9.55 10.92
C GLY A 829 28.58 9.34 10.54
N LEU A 830 28.07 10.30 9.75
CA LEU A 830 26.66 10.42 9.43
C LEU A 830 26.06 9.22 8.69
N GLN A 831 26.87 8.44 7.96
CA GLN A 831 26.43 7.20 7.33
C GLN A 831 25.79 6.24 8.34
N GLY A 832 26.34 6.15 9.56
CA GLY A 832 25.85 5.27 10.60
C GLY A 832 24.38 5.57 10.91
N PHE A 833 24.06 6.84 11.11
CA PHE A 833 22.69 7.31 11.37
C PHE A 833 21.79 7.20 10.13
N VAL A 834 22.29 7.61 8.95
CA VAL A 834 21.53 7.57 7.68
C VAL A 834 21.16 6.12 7.30
N SER A 835 22.00 5.13 7.57
CA SER A 835 21.67 3.72 7.37
C SER A 835 20.44 3.30 8.18
N VAL A 836 20.34 3.68 9.47
CA VAL A 836 19.14 3.41 10.30
C VAL A 836 17.92 4.17 9.77
N LEU A 837 18.07 5.49 9.55
CA LEU A 837 17.02 6.38 9.06
C LEU A 837 16.46 5.93 7.69
N SER A 838 17.28 5.30 6.84
CA SER A 838 16.83 4.78 5.54
C SER A 838 15.80 3.65 5.65
N GLU A 839 15.77 2.91 6.77
CA GLU A 839 14.80 1.85 7.02
C GLU A 839 13.55 2.35 7.78
N ILE A 840 13.73 3.14 8.84
CA ILE A 840 12.62 3.52 9.73
C ILE A 840 11.76 4.66 9.16
N ARG A 841 12.35 5.58 8.38
CA ARG A 841 11.66 6.76 7.83
C ARG A 841 10.57 6.42 6.78
N PRO A 842 10.78 5.51 5.80
CA PRO A 842 9.72 5.15 4.85
C PRO A 842 8.53 4.43 5.50
N LYS A 843 8.75 3.77 6.65
CA LYS A 843 7.73 3.09 7.46
C LYS A 843 7.08 4.01 8.51
N ASN A 844 7.61 5.23 8.67
CA ASN A 844 7.30 6.14 9.77
C ASN A 844 7.38 5.49 11.17
N ASP A 845 8.42 4.68 11.40
CA ASP A 845 8.59 3.95 12.66
C ASP A 845 9.11 4.88 13.78
N LEU A 846 8.16 5.56 14.40
CA LEU A 846 8.36 6.40 15.58
C LEU A 846 8.55 5.58 16.87
N GLY A 847 8.46 4.24 16.82
CA GLY A 847 8.67 3.33 17.95
C GLY A 847 10.07 2.75 18.04
N HIS A 848 10.93 3.00 17.05
CA HIS A 848 12.30 2.49 17.03
C HIS A 848 13.16 3.08 18.17
N PRO A 849 14.07 2.30 18.82
CA PRO A 849 14.94 2.81 19.89
C PRO A 849 15.80 4.03 19.52
N PHE A 850 16.09 4.21 18.23
CA PHE A 850 16.71 5.42 17.68
C PHE A 850 15.86 6.67 17.95
N CYS A 851 14.55 6.59 17.70
CA CYS A 851 13.58 7.66 17.92
C CYS A 851 13.40 7.92 19.42
N ASP A 852 13.39 6.88 20.25
CA ASP A 852 13.34 7.02 21.71
C ASP A 852 14.55 7.74 22.29
N ASN A 853 15.76 7.39 21.82
CA ASN A 853 16.97 8.04 22.30
C ASN A 853 16.99 9.54 21.94
N LEU A 854 16.54 9.91 20.73
CA LEU A 854 16.35 11.32 20.33
C LEU A 854 15.24 12.05 21.11
N ARG A 855 14.20 11.34 21.60
CA ARG A 855 13.18 11.94 22.48
C ARG A 855 13.68 12.14 23.91
N GLN A 856 14.58 11.27 24.37
CA GLN A 856 15.14 11.29 25.72
C GLN A 856 16.26 12.33 25.89
N GLY A 857 16.98 12.67 24.82
CA GLY A 857 18.06 13.66 24.88
C GLY A 857 18.77 13.91 23.55
N ASP A 858 19.76 14.78 23.63
CA ASP A 858 20.56 15.34 22.54
C ASP A 858 21.83 14.53 22.21
N TRP A 859 22.12 13.47 22.96
CA TRP A 859 23.43 12.79 22.94
C TRP A 859 23.93 12.32 21.58
N MET A 860 23.06 11.83 20.68
CA MET A 860 23.43 11.48 19.30
C MET A 860 24.02 12.67 18.53
N ILE A 861 23.43 13.83 18.79
CA ILE A 861 23.60 15.06 18.06
C ILE A 861 24.84 15.79 18.60
N ASP A 862 24.97 15.82 19.92
CA ASP A 862 26.17 16.27 20.64
C ASP A 862 27.41 15.39 20.34
N TYR A 863 27.21 14.09 20.14
CA TYR A 863 28.25 13.17 19.67
C TYR A 863 28.78 13.57 18.28
N VAL A 864 27.89 13.75 17.29
CA VAL A 864 28.29 14.19 15.92
C VAL A 864 29.03 15.53 15.97
N SER A 865 28.52 16.50 16.73
CA SER A 865 29.14 17.81 16.93
C SER A 865 30.55 17.68 17.53
N SER A 866 30.67 17.04 18.69
CA SER A 866 31.92 16.94 19.45
C SER A 866 33.01 16.19 18.68
N ARG A 867 32.62 15.11 18.00
CA ARG A 867 33.48 14.30 17.13
C ARG A 867 34.13 15.14 16.03
N LEU A 868 33.39 16.06 15.42
CA LEU A 868 33.88 16.96 14.37
C LEU A 868 34.65 18.16 14.95
N MET A 869 34.21 18.73 16.08
CA MET A 869 34.89 19.83 16.77
C MET A 869 36.29 19.46 17.30
N ASN A 870 36.53 18.18 17.57
CA ASN A 870 37.85 17.64 17.94
C ASN A 870 38.82 17.52 16.76
N LYS A 871 38.38 17.72 15.51
CA LYS A 871 39.24 17.75 14.32
C LYS A 871 39.68 19.18 14.00
N GLY A 872 40.66 19.33 13.11
CA GLY A 872 41.12 20.61 12.59
C GLY A 872 40.36 21.07 11.34
N GLY A 873 40.79 22.19 10.75
CA GLY A 873 40.39 22.59 9.39
C GLY A 873 38.90 22.85 9.21
N ALA A 874 38.37 22.51 8.02
CA ALA A 874 36.98 22.77 7.66
C ALA A 874 36.00 21.92 8.48
N LEU A 875 36.39 20.69 8.87
CA LEU A 875 35.61 19.83 9.76
C LEU A 875 35.26 20.49 11.09
N ARG A 876 36.18 21.29 11.65
CA ARG A 876 35.93 22.01 12.90
C ARG A 876 34.84 23.07 12.75
N GLU A 877 34.79 23.75 11.61
CA GLU A 877 33.76 24.75 11.32
C GLU A 877 32.41 24.09 11.01
N VAL A 878 32.39 22.94 10.32
CA VAL A 878 31.18 22.10 10.17
C VAL A 878 30.68 21.60 11.53
N GLY A 879 31.57 21.08 12.39
CA GLY A 879 31.24 20.64 13.74
C GLY A 879 30.72 21.76 14.63
N LYS A 880 31.30 22.97 14.55
CA LYS A 880 30.78 24.18 15.21
C LYS A 880 29.40 24.56 14.66
N GLU A 881 29.20 24.56 13.36
CA GLU A 881 27.92 24.97 12.77
C GLU A 881 26.80 23.99 13.12
N ILE A 882 27.12 22.70 13.13
CA ILE A 882 26.28 21.66 13.72
C ILE A 882 26.03 22.01 15.21
N CYS A 883 27.04 22.18 16.06
CA CYS A 883 26.89 22.59 17.48
C CYS A 883 26.01 23.83 17.69
N ASN A 884 26.10 24.80 16.79
CA ASN A 884 25.36 26.05 16.83
C ASN A 884 23.87 25.81 16.57
N VAL A 885 23.55 25.10 15.49
CA VAL A 885 22.19 24.64 15.17
C VAL A 885 21.62 23.80 16.31
N ILE A 886 22.45 22.96 16.93
CA ILE A 886 22.07 22.06 18.02
C ILE A 886 21.64 22.82 19.28
N LYS A 887 22.48 23.74 19.77
CA LYS A 887 22.16 24.60 20.92
C LYS A 887 20.88 25.42 20.69
N ILE A 888 20.68 25.84 19.45
CA ILE A 888 19.47 26.51 18.99
C ILE A 888 18.23 25.62 19.07
N ILE A 889 18.34 24.32 18.77
CA ILE A 889 17.20 23.39 18.83
C ILE A 889 16.90 22.98 20.28
N ILE A 890 17.91 22.64 21.08
CA ILE A 890 17.72 22.02 22.41
C ILE A 890 17.15 23.00 23.45
N ILE A 891 17.59 24.27 23.42
CA ILE A 891 17.20 25.25 24.45
C ILE A 891 15.74 25.67 24.28
N ASP A 892 15.26 25.71 23.04
CA ASP A 892 14.00 26.37 22.66
C ASP A 892 12.93 25.36 22.15
N VAL A 893 13.30 24.26 21.48
CA VAL A 893 12.33 23.45 20.70
C VAL A 893 12.00 22.10 21.39
N PRO A 894 10.70 21.66 21.47
CA PRO A 894 10.34 20.43 22.16
C PRO A 894 10.95 19.15 21.57
N THR A 895 11.26 18.18 22.46
CA THR A 895 12.00 16.97 22.10
C THR A 895 11.34 16.09 21.04
N TYR A 896 10.00 16.10 20.91
CA TYR A 896 9.31 15.35 19.84
C TYR A 896 9.58 15.91 18.43
N THR A 897 10.03 17.16 18.30
CA THR A 897 10.44 17.75 17.01
C THR A 897 11.91 17.47 16.65
N LEU A 898 12.73 17.03 17.61
CA LEU A 898 14.15 16.70 17.38
C LEU A 898 14.30 15.69 16.25
N LEU A 899 13.37 14.74 16.14
CA LEU A 899 13.37 13.72 15.10
C LEU A 899 13.30 14.31 13.68
N HIS A 900 12.48 15.35 13.46
CA HIS A 900 12.35 16.03 12.18
C HIS A 900 13.65 16.74 11.78
N ILE A 901 14.21 17.51 12.71
CA ILE A 901 15.32 18.42 12.43
C ILE A 901 16.64 17.62 12.34
N THR A 902 16.83 16.63 13.21
CA THR A 902 18.00 15.74 13.21
C THR A 902 18.07 14.89 11.95
N TYR A 903 16.94 14.33 11.50
CA TYR A 903 16.88 13.61 10.22
C TYR A 903 17.34 14.51 9.06
N PHE A 904 16.84 15.74 8.97
CA PHE A 904 17.21 16.62 7.86
C PHE A 904 18.69 17.00 7.90
N LEU A 905 19.25 17.34 9.07
CA LEU A 905 20.68 17.64 9.23
C LEU A 905 21.55 16.47 8.77
N MET A 906 21.22 15.25 9.20
CA MET A 906 21.97 14.03 8.85
C MET A 906 21.81 13.65 7.37
N TRP A 907 20.63 13.83 6.78
CA TRP A 907 20.37 13.55 5.37
C TRP A 907 21.00 14.59 4.43
N TYR A 908 20.94 15.86 4.79
CA TYR A 908 21.49 16.97 3.99
C TYR A 908 23.01 16.84 3.84
N LEU A 909 23.72 16.58 4.93
CA LEU A 909 25.18 16.45 4.97
C LEU A 909 25.71 15.19 4.25
N PHE A 910 24.82 14.28 3.83
CA PHE A 910 25.19 12.99 3.23
C PHE A 910 25.51 13.06 1.72
N TYR A 911 25.25 14.19 1.07
CA TYR A 911 25.30 14.32 -0.40
C TYR A 911 26.67 14.79 -0.93
N GLU A 912 27.73 13.96 -0.84
CA GLU A 912 28.76 13.79 -1.90
C GLU A 912 29.92 12.83 -1.53
N LYS A 913 30.30 11.98 -2.51
CA LYS A 913 31.63 11.35 -2.80
C LYS A 913 32.34 10.49 -1.73
N ILE A 914 32.87 9.34 -2.19
CA ILE A 914 33.37 8.19 -1.39
C ILE A 914 34.92 8.09 -1.42
N ILE A 915 35.54 7.51 -0.37
CA ILE A 915 36.98 7.14 -0.31
C ILE A 915 37.16 5.65 0.05
N THR A 916 38.42 5.25 0.10
CA THR A 916 38.96 3.91 -0.08
C THR A 916 39.84 3.50 1.10
N TYR A 917 39.62 2.31 1.62
CA TYR A 917 40.44 1.61 2.61
C TYR A 917 40.67 0.19 2.15
N ALA A 918 41.69 -0.52 2.65
CA ALA A 918 41.84 -1.95 2.33
C ALA A 918 40.55 -2.71 2.65
N GLY A 919 40.05 -2.56 3.89
CA GLY A 919 38.82 -3.20 4.36
C GLY A 919 38.30 -2.71 5.69
N LEU A 920 36.97 -2.59 5.82
CA LEU A 920 36.32 -2.27 7.09
C LEU A 920 35.46 -3.45 7.59
N PRO A 921 35.47 -3.75 8.91
CA PRO A 921 36.26 -3.07 9.95
C PRO A 921 37.70 -3.61 10.09
N HIS A 922 38.02 -4.81 9.58
CA HIS A 922 39.20 -5.57 10.03
C HIS A 922 40.57 -5.07 9.53
N PHE A 923 40.63 -4.29 8.44
CA PHE A 923 41.88 -3.80 7.84
C PHE A 923 41.93 -2.26 7.82
N SER A 924 41.50 -1.65 8.93
CA SER A 924 41.31 -0.21 9.08
C SER A 924 42.42 0.49 9.89
N THR A 925 43.08 -0.22 10.81
CA THR A 925 43.93 0.36 11.87
C THR A 925 45.34 -0.24 11.97
N GLY A 926 46.23 0.47 12.67
CA GLY A 926 47.55 0.02 13.07
C GLY A 926 48.48 -0.35 11.91
N ILE A 927 49.18 -1.47 12.04
CA ILE A 927 50.03 -2.01 10.97
C ILE A 927 49.22 -2.65 9.82
N PHE A 928 47.97 -3.05 10.09
CA PHE A 928 47.13 -3.85 9.18
C PHE A 928 46.31 -3.02 8.18
N ARG A 929 46.44 -1.70 8.20
CA ARG A 929 45.66 -0.76 7.38
C ARG A 929 46.04 -0.74 5.88
N CYS A 930 47.32 -0.95 5.56
CA CYS A 930 47.86 -0.70 4.22
C CYS A 930 48.53 -1.96 3.65
N TRP A 931 47.87 -2.57 2.67
CA TRP A 931 48.37 -3.73 1.93
C TRP A 931 48.67 -3.39 0.47
N GLY A 932 49.88 -3.69 -0.01
CA GLY A 932 50.35 -3.33 -1.34
C GLY A 932 49.54 -3.98 -2.46
N ARG A 933 49.29 -5.29 -2.38
CA ARG A 933 48.43 -6.02 -3.32
C ARG A 933 47.05 -5.35 -3.45
N ASP A 934 46.36 -5.21 -2.32
CA ASP A 934 44.97 -4.76 -2.24
C ASP A 934 44.86 -3.31 -2.74
N THR A 935 45.82 -2.46 -2.36
CA THR A 935 45.94 -1.07 -2.82
C THR A 935 46.02 -1.01 -4.34
N PHE A 936 46.91 -1.79 -4.97
CA PHE A 936 47.13 -1.73 -6.42
C PHE A 936 46.13 -2.56 -7.25
N ILE A 937 45.36 -3.44 -6.63
CA ILE A 937 44.14 -3.98 -7.27
C ILE A 937 43.02 -2.93 -7.24
N ALA A 938 42.92 -2.12 -6.18
CA ALA A 938 41.82 -1.18 -6.02
C ALA A 938 42.02 0.22 -6.64
N LEU A 939 43.27 0.64 -6.87
CA LEU A 939 43.64 2.00 -7.28
C LEU A 939 43.03 2.41 -8.64
N ARG A 940 42.97 1.50 -9.62
CA ARG A 940 42.35 1.81 -10.93
C ARG A 940 40.86 2.13 -10.75
N GLY A 941 40.08 1.18 -10.23
CA GLY A 941 38.64 1.33 -10.03
C GLY A 941 38.23 2.52 -9.15
N LEU A 942 38.92 2.76 -8.04
CA LEU A 942 38.49 3.76 -7.06
C LEU A 942 39.17 5.13 -7.15
N MET A 943 40.27 5.26 -7.89
CA MET A 943 40.99 6.52 -8.04
C MET A 943 41.12 6.97 -9.49
N LEU A 944 41.58 6.12 -10.41
CA LEU A 944 41.76 6.52 -11.80
C LEU A 944 40.40 6.72 -12.51
N LEU A 945 39.47 5.79 -12.35
CA LEU A 945 38.15 5.90 -12.97
C LEU A 945 37.24 6.97 -12.32
N THR A 946 37.58 7.42 -11.11
CA THR A 946 36.84 8.46 -10.35
C THR A 946 37.49 9.85 -10.46
N GLY A 947 38.60 10.00 -11.19
CA GLY A 947 39.29 11.28 -11.40
C GLY A 947 40.27 11.71 -10.30
N ARG A 948 40.53 10.85 -9.30
CA ARG A 948 41.40 11.12 -8.13
C ARG A 948 42.88 10.89 -8.45
N TYR A 949 43.35 11.56 -9.51
CA TYR A 949 44.68 11.35 -10.08
C TYR A 949 45.82 11.76 -9.13
N LEU A 950 45.62 12.79 -8.31
CA LEU A 950 46.65 13.27 -7.39
C LEU A 950 46.93 12.26 -6.27
N GLU A 951 45.89 11.67 -5.67
CA GLU A 951 46.03 10.63 -4.66
C GLU A 951 46.63 9.35 -5.24
N ALA A 952 46.17 8.93 -6.42
CA ALA A 952 46.74 7.80 -7.15
C ALA A 952 48.26 7.96 -7.38
N ARG A 953 48.69 9.13 -7.86
CA ARG A 953 50.10 9.48 -8.04
C ARG A 953 50.88 9.38 -6.73
N ASN A 954 50.37 9.99 -5.66
CA ASN A 954 51.07 10.07 -4.39
C ASN A 954 51.22 8.68 -3.74
N ILE A 955 50.22 7.80 -3.89
CA ILE A 955 50.30 6.40 -3.41
C ILE A 955 51.31 5.59 -4.24
N ILE A 956 51.28 5.71 -5.57
CA ILE A 956 52.25 5.06 -6.46
C ILE A 956 53.69 5.44 -6.07
N LEU A 957 53.96 6.74 -5.86
CA LEU A 957 55.28 7.26 -5.48
C LEU A 957 55.66 6.92 -4.02
N ALA A 958 54.70 6.85 -3.10
CA ALA A 958 54.97 6.44 -1.72
C ALA A 958 55.45 4.98 -1.63
N PHE A 959 54.77 4.06 -2.32
CA PHE A 959 55.22 2.67 -2.40
C PHE A 959 56.51 2.50 -3.22
N ALA A 960 56.76 3.36 -4.22
CA ALA A 960 58.05 3.41 -4.92
C ALA A 960 59.21 3.69 -3.94
N GLY A 961 58.98 4.50 -2.90
CA GLY A 961 59.96 4.75 -1.84
C GLY A 961 60.29 3.51 -0.99
N THR A 962 59.40 2.52 -0.99
CA THR A 962 59.55 1.25 -0.25
C THR A 962 60.03 0.08 -1.10
N VAL A 963 60.57 0.30 -2.31
CA VAL A 963 61.15 -0.80 -3.09
C VAL A 963 62.37 -1.39 -2.39
N ARG A 964 62.36 -2.72 -2.15
CA ARG A 964 63.48 -3.52 -1.60
C ARG A 964 63.46 -4.90 -2.26
N HIS A 965 64.62 -5.50 -2.57
CA HIS A 965 64.73 -6.78 -3.29
C HIS A 965 64.07 -6.80 -4.68
N GLY A 966 63.90 -5.62 -5.30
CA GLY A 966 63.11 -5.47 -6.53
C GLY A 966 61.60 -5.70 -6.35
N LEU A 967 61.11 -5.75 -5.11
CA LEU A 967 59.71 -6.01 -4.76
C LEU A 967 59.07 -4.80 -4.05
N ILE A 968 57.74 -4.80 -4.07
CA ILE A 968 56.85 -3.93 -3.29
C ILE A 968 56.35 -4.72 -2.08
N PRO A 969 56.30 -4.15 -0.86
CA PRO A 969 55.90 -4.88 0.33
C PRO A 969 54.41 -5.25 0.29
N ASN A 970 54.06 -6.42 0.84
CA ASN A 970 52.66 -6.82 1.01
C ASN A 970 51.99 -6.02 2.12
N LEU A 971 52.60 -6.01 3.31
CA LEU A 971 52.17 -5.20 4.44
C LEU A 971 53.07 -3.98 4.46
N LEU A 972 52.51 -2.76 4.38
CA LEU A 972 53.33 -1.55 4.44
C LEU A 972 53.83 -1.28 5.86
N GLY A 973 53.05 -1.62 6.89
CA GLY A 973 53.48 -1.56 8.30
C GLY A 973 54.01 -0.18 8.71
N GLN A 974 53.38 0.89 8.24
CA GLN A 974 53.80 2.30 8.42
C GLN A 974 55.23 2.60 7.92
N GLY A 975 55.76 1.79 6.99
CA GLY A 975 57.13 1.89 6.46
C GLY A 975 58.20 1.21 7.33
N VAL A 976 58.01 1.17 8.64
CA VAL A 976 59.00 0.60 9.59
C VAL A 976 58.86 -0.92 9.79
N ALA A 977 57.66 -1.48 9.59
CA ALA A 977 57.37 -2.91 9.75
C ALA A 977 56.97 -3.58 8.42
N ALA A 978 57.51 -3.09 7.30
CA ALA A 978 57.15 -3.55 5.96
C ALA A 978 57.52 -5.03 5.71
N ARG A 979 56.61 -5.83 5.14
CA ARG A 979 56.82 -7.26 4.88
C ARG A 979 56.87 -7.59 3.38
N TYR A 980 58.00 -8.06 2.89
CA TYR A 980 58.24 -8.43 1.48
C TYR A 980 57.93 -9.90 1.18
N ASN A 981 56.82 -10.42 1.72
CA ASN A 981 56.39 -11.81 1.55
C ASN A 981 55.38 -12.00 0.40
N CYS A 982 55.40 -11.13 -0.60
CA CYS A 982 54.44 -11.10 -1.70
C CYS A 982 55.17 -10.87 -3.03
N ARG A 983 54.92 -11.78 -4.00
CA ARG A 983 55.53 -11.74 -5.33
C ARG A 983 54.69 -10.96 -6.35
N ASP A 984 53.41 -10.72 -6.06
CA ASP A 984 52.44 -10.15 -6.99
C ASP A 984 52.18 -8.64 -6.82
N ALA A 985 52.40 -8.05 -5.63
CA ALA A 985 52.18 -6.62 -5.38
C ALA A 985 53.01 -5.70 -6.29
N VAL A 986 54.25 -6.09 -6.63
CA VAL A 986 55.10 -5.33 -7.58
C VAL A 986 54.50 -5.29 -9.00
N TRP A 987 53.82 -6.36 -9.42
CA TRP A 987 53.22 -6.43 -10.75
C TRP A 987 51.91 -5.65 -10.83
N TRP A 988 51.11 -5.67 -9.75
CA TRP A 988 49.95 -4.78 -9.62
C TRP A 988 50.35 -3.30 -9.56
N TRP A 989 51.43 -2.96 -8.86
CA TRP A 989 51.99 -1.61 -8.82
C TRP A 989 52.44 -1.13 -10.22
N LEU A 990 53.16 -1.96 -10.98
CA LEU A 990 53.54 -1.67 -12.37
C LEU A 990 52.33 -1.52 -13.29
N GLN A 991 51.31 -2.37 -13.14
CA GLN A 991 50.05 -2.25 -13.88
C GLN A 991 49.33 -0.93 -13.55
N CYS A 992 49.34 -0.49 -12.28
CA CYS A 992 48.82 0.82 -11.89
C CYS A 992 49.59 1.99 -12.52
N ILE A 993 50.91 1.91 -12.66
CA ILE A 993 51.70 2.95 -13.36
C ILE A 993 51.33 2.98 -14.85
N GLN A 994 51.19 1.81 -15.48
CA GLN A 994 50.71 1.71 -16.86
C GLN A 994 49.33 2.35 -17.01
N ASP A 995 48.38 2.00 -16.15
CA ASP A 995 47.02 2.55 -16.18
C ASP A 995 47.00 4.06 -15.88
N TYR A 996 47.86 4.53 -14.97
CA TYR A 996 48.05 5.97 -14.71
C TYR A 996 48.53 6.70 -15.98
N CYS A 997 49.56 6.18 -16.65
CA CYS A 997 50.09 6.79 -17.88
C CYS A 997 49.08 6.78 -19.04
N ASN A 998 48.16 5.81 -19.06
CA ASN A 998 47.16 5.68 -20.12
C ASN A 998 45.87 6.49 -19.86
N ILE A 999 45.48 6.68 -18.59
CA ILE A 999 44.20 7.29 -18.19
C ILE A 999 44.38 8.78 -17.84
N VAL A 1000 45.50 9.15 -17.20
CA VAL A 1000 45.70 10.51 -16.69
C VAL A 1000 46.30 11.42 -17.78
N PRO A 1001 45.75 12.62 -18.02
CA PRO A 1001 46.37 13.62 -18.90
C PRO A 1001 47.79 13.93 -18.44
N ASN A 1002 48.76 13.87 -19.38
CA ASN A 1002 50.21 13.95 -19.11
C ASN A 1002 50.72 12.91 -18.07
N GLY A 1003 50.03 11.77 -17.94
CA GLY A 1003 50.33 10.76 -16.91
C GLY A 1003 51.75 10.20 -16.97
N THR A 1004 52.41 10.26 -18.13
CA THR A 1004 53.82 9.89 -18.34
C THR A 1004 54.81 10.68 -17.47
N ASP A 1005 54.46 11.89 -17.03
CA ASP A 1005 55.33 12.73 -16.19
C ASP A 1005 55.64 12.06 -14.83
N ILE A 1006 54.82 11.08 -14.40
CA ILE A 1006 55.08 10.29 -13.19
C ILE A 1006 56.40 9.52 -13.26
N LEU A 1007 56.84 9.11 -14.47
CA LEU A 1007 58.05 8.33 -14.68
C LEU A 1007 59.33 9.14 -14.41
N MET A 1008 59.24 10.47 -14.49
CA MET A 1008 60.34 11.40 -14.23
C MET A 1008 60.31 11.98 -12.80
N CYS A 1009 59.33 11.58 -11.97
CA CYS A 1009 59.22 12.07 -10.60
C CYS A 1009 60.28 11.44 -9.69
N PRO A 1010 61.15 12.24 -9.02
CA PRO A 1010 62.14 11.70 -8.09
C PRO A 1010 61.45 11.13 -6.84
N VAL A 1011 61.98 10.02 -6.34
CA VAL A 1011 61.47 9.30 -5.16
C VAL A 1011 62.60 9.10 -4.16
N SER A 1012 62.34 9.41 -2.88
CA SER A 1012 63.27 9.10 -1.79
C SER A 1012 63.11 7.64 -1.38
N ARG A 1013 64.19 6.84 -1.42
CA ARG A 1013 64.16 5.43 -1.01
C ARG A 1013 64.34 5.31 0.50
N MET A 1014 63.39 4.65 1.15
CA MET A 1014 63.40 4.31 2.58
C MET A 1014 64.48 3.27 2.92
N TYR A 1015 64.80 2.39 1.97
CA TYR A 1015 65.91 1.43 2.05
C TYR A 1015 66.98 1.81 1.01
N PRO A 1016 68.14 2.37 1.42
CA PRO A 1016 69.21 2.76 0.49
C PRO A 1016 69.86 1.55 -0.19
N THR A 1017 69.97 0.42 0.52
CA THR A 1017 70.44 -0.88 0.05
C THR A 1017 69.57 -1.99 0.62
N ASP A 1018 69.58 -3.16 -0.03
CA ASP A 1018 68.80 -4.33 0.37
C ASP A 1018 69.21 -4.94 1.73
N ASP A 1019 70.39 -4.59 2.25
CA ASP A 1019 70.97 -5.11 3.50
C ASP A 1019 70.72 -4.21 4.72
N SER A 1020 69.89 -3.16 4.59
CA SER A 1020 69.59 -2.23 5.69
C SER A 1020 68.61 -2.83 6.74
N GLU A 1021 68.88 -2.59 8.04
CA GLU A 1021 68.19 -3.27 9.16
C GLU A 1021 66.70 -2.91 9.35
N SER A 1022 65.96 -3.79 10.03
CA SER A 1022 64.60 -3.57 10.58
C SER A 1022 64.41 -4.39 11.86
N GLN A 1023 63.70 -3.85 12.87
CA GLN A 1023 63.53 -4.45 14.21
C GLN A 1023 62.18 -5.22 14.39
N PRO A 1024 62.03 -6.17 15.33
CA PRO A 1024 61.04 -7.27 15.23
C PRO A 1024 59.94 -7.37 16.31
N LEU A 1025 58.87 -8.15 16.01
CA LEU A 1025 57.95 -8.95 16.89
C LEU A 1025 56.84 -9.58 15.99
N GLY A 1026 56.14 -10.71 16.27
CA GLY A 1026 56.10 -11.67 17.38
C GLY A 1026 55.46 -13.04 16.95
N THR A 1027 55.00 -13.88 17.91
CA THR A 1027 54.84 -15.36 17.85
C THR A 1027 53.49 -15.96 17.34
N VAL A 1028 53.45 -17.29 17.10
CA VAL A 1028 52.28 -18.10 16.64
C VAL A 1028 52.25 -19.54 17.22
N SER A 1029 51.08 -20.21 17.18
CA SER A 1029 50.66 -21.43 17.94
C SER A 1029 50.82 -22.79 17.21
N ASP A 1030 50.60 -23.92 17.91
CA ASP A 1030 51.13 -25.27 17.59
C ASP A 1030 50.14 -26.43 17.37
N LYS A 1031 48.83 -26.32 17.66
CA LYS A 1031 47.98 -27.50 17.90
C LYS A 1031 47.57 -28.37 16.70
N ALA A 1032 47.58 -27.88 15.46
CA ALA A 1032 46.96 -28.56 14.31
C ALA A 1032 47.95 -29.12 13.26
N HIS A 1033 49.26 -29.14 13.56
CA HIS A 1033 50.35 -29.56 12.66
C HIS A 1033 50.44 -28.85 11.28
N ASN A 1034 49.60 -27.85 11.00
CA ASN A 1034 49.64 -27.00 9.80
C ASN A 1034 50.52 -25.74 9.96
N ARG A 1035 51.26 -25.62 11.08
CA ARG A 1035 52.10 -24.45 11.41
C ARG A 1035 53.16 -24.21 10.32
N GLY A 1036 53.08 -23.05 9.67
CA GLY A 1036 54.04 -22.64 8.63
C GLY A 1036 53.77 -23.21 7.23
N VAL A 1037 52.72 -24.04 7.07
CA VAL A 1037 52.27 -24.53 5.76
C VAL A 1037 51.23 -23.54 5.21
N PRO A 1038 51.48 -22.86 4.08
CA PRO A 1038 50.50 -21.95 3.51
C PRO A 1038 49.27 -22.70 2.99
N ALA A 1039 48.08 -22.11 3.16
CA ALA A 1039 46.81 -22.66 2.68
C ALA A 1039 46.80 -22.99 1.18
N THR A 1040 47.45 -22.14 0.36
CA THR A 1040 47.65 -22.38 -1.08
C THR A 1040 49.02 -21.83 -1.51
N PRO A 1041 50.11 -22.64 -1.49
CA PRO A 1041 51.40 -22.22 -2.01
C PRO A 1041 51.33 -22.08 -3.54
N ARG A 1042 51.21 -20.84 -4.04
CA ARG A 1042 51.30 -20.53 -5.48
C ARG A 1042 52.77 -20.44 -5.92
N ASP A 1043 53.52 -21.53 -5.72
CA ASP A 1043 54.92 -21.61 -6.10
C ASP A 1043 55.10 -21.98 -7.59
N GLY A 1044 56.06 -21.32 -8.24
CA GLY A 1044 56.21 -21.35 -9.70
C GLY A 1044 55.48 -20.20 -10.40
N SER A 1045 54.84 -20.49 -11.53
CA SER A 1045 54.34 -19.49 -12.49
C SER A 1045 52.86 -19.15 -12.28
N ALA A 1046 52.55 -18.37 -11.24
CA ALA A 1046 51.18 -17.93 -10.97
C ALA A 1046 50.59 -17.14 -12.16
N VAL A 1047 49.34 -17.45 -12.54
CA VAL A 1047 48.71 -16.99 -13.80
C VAL A 1047 48.60 -15.46 -13.85
N GLU A 1048 48.18 -14.85 -12.74
CA GLU A 1048 48.10 -13.40 -12.57
C GLU A 1048 49.47 -12.72 -12.69
N ILE A 1049 50.51 -13.30 -12.08
CA ILE A 1049 51.88 -12.76 -12.13
C ILE A 1049 52.42 -12.77 -13.55
N VAL A 1050 52.28 -13.87 -14.29
CA VAL A 1050 52.78 -13.93 -15.68
C VAL A 1050 51.94 -13.07 -16.62
N GLY A 1051 50.62 -12.96 -16.39
CA GLY A 1051 49.75 -12.05 -17.13
C GLY A 1051 50.13 -10.58 -16.97
N LEU A 1052 50.32 -10.13 -15.73
CA LEU A 1052 50.73 -8.76 -15.41
C LEU A 1052 52.16 -8.49 -15.88
N CYS A 1053 53.10 -9.42 -15.67
CA CYS A 1053 54.45 -9.34 -16.20
C CYS A 1053 54.44 -9.14 -17.72
N LYS A 1054 53.67 -9.94 -18.46
CA LYS A 1054 53.52 -9.79 -19.92
C LYS A 1054 52.89 -8.46 -20.32
N SER A 1055 51.96 -7.91 -19.53
CA SER A 1055 51.37 -6.58 -19.77
C SER A 1055 52.40 -5.46 -19.59
N ALA A 1056 53.10 -5.45 -18.45
CA ALA A 1056 54.10 -4.45 -18.08
C ALA A 1056 55.31 -4.49 -19.03
N VAL A 1057 55.81 -5.68 -19.35
CA VAL A 1057 56.93 -5.90 -20.28
C VAL A 1057 56.60 -5.38 -21.69
N ARG A 1058 55.41 -5.69 -22.22
CA ARG A 1058 54.94 -5.15 -23.51
C ARG A 1058 54.83 -3.62 -23.48
N TRP A 1059 54.43 -3.03 -22.36
CA TRP A 1059 54.26 -1.60 -22.21
C TRP A 1059 55.60 -0.85 -22.11
N LEU A 1060 56.58 -1.39 -21.37
CA LEU A 1060 57.93 -0.84 -21.31
C LEU A 1060 58.61 -0.85 -22.67
N MET A 1061 58.38 -1.87 -23.51
CA MET A 1061 58.83 -1.87 -24.91
C MET A 1061 58.27 -0.67 -25.69
N THR A 1062 56.95 -0.46 -25.65
CA THR A 1062 56.32 0.69 -26.34
C THR A 1062 56.78 2.05 -25.77
N MET A 1063 57.06 2.15 -24.47
CA MET A 1063 57.61 3.36 -23.87
C MET A 1063 59.07 3.61 -24.30
N ASN A 1064 59.88 2.55 -24.50
CA ASN A 1064 61.23 2.66 -25.04
C ASN A 1064 61.23 3.06 -26.53
N GLU A 1065 60.36 2.43 -27.34
CA GLU A 1065 60.15 2.78 -28.75
C GLU A 1065 59.72 4.25 -28.94
N ASN A 1066 58.94 4.78 -28.00
CA ASN A 1066 58.50 6.19 -27.99
C ASN A 1066 59.49 7.16 -27.30
N GLY A 1067 60.66 6.70 -26.87
CA GLY A 1067 61.69 7.54 -26.22
C GLY A 1067 61.44 7.93 -24.76
N ASN A 1068 60.37 7.41 -24.15
CA ASN A 1068 59.92 7.76 -22.79
C ASN A 1068 60.45 6.81 -21.69
N PHE A 1069 61.16 5.75 -22.06
CA PHE A 1069 61.82 4.83 -21.12
C PHE A 1069 63.20 4.40 -21.67
N PRO A 1070 64.31 4.53 -20.91
CA PRO A 1070 65.66 4.42 -21.49
C PRO A 1070 66.19 2.99 -21.65
N TYR A 1071 65.51 1.96 -21.15
CA TYR A 1071 66.02 0.58 -21.13
C TYR A 1071 65.26 -0.36 -22.07
N SER A 1072 65.99 -1.18 -22.85
CA SER A 1072 65.43 -2.08 -23.88
C SER A 1072 65.57 -3.58 -23.57
N SER A 1073 66.29 -3.96 -22.50
CA SER A 1073 66.49 -5.34 -22.05
C SER A 1073 66.85 -5.40 -20.55
N VAL A 1074 66.88 -6.61 -19.99
CA VAL A 1074 67.26 -6.86 -18.59
C VAL A 1074 68.43 -7.85 -18.54
N THR A 1075 69.45 -7.55 -17.72
CA THR A 1075 70.54 -8.49 -17.44
C THR A 1075 70.09 -9.51 -16.39
N ILE A 1076 70.22 -10.80 -16.70
CA ILE A 1076 70.01 -11.90 -15.75
C ILE A 1076 71.31 -12.66 -15.52
N HIS A 1077 71.48 -13.21 -14.32
CA HIS A 1077 72.51 -14.21 -14.07
C HIS A 1077 71.87 -15.60 -14.13
N ARG A 1078 72.25 -16.41 -15.12
CA ARG A 1078 71.88 -17.82 -15.21
C ARG A 1078 73.15 -18.66 -15.24
N ASP A 1079 73.20 -19.68 -14.38
CA ASP A 1079 74.29 -20.65 -14.29
C ASP A 1079 75.70 -20.02 -14.21
N GLY A 1080 75.80 -18.89 -13.48
CA GLY A 1080 77.06 -18.14 -13.30
C GLY A 1080 77.44 -17.22 -14.45
N THR A 1081 76.61 -17.07 -15.49
CA THR A 1081 76.86 -16.17 -16.64
C THR A 1081 75.85 -15.03 -16.71
N GLU A 1082 76.32 -13.81 -17.02
CA GLU A 1082 75.44 -12.70 -17.41
C GLU A 1082 74.86 -12.94 -18.80
N GLN A 1083 73.55 -12.79 -18.93
CA GLN A 1083 72.83 -12.88 -20.20
C GLN A 1083 71.83 -11.73 -20.27
N SER A 1084 71.83 -10.97 -21.37
CA SER A 1084 70.82 -9.92 -21.58
C SER A 1084 69.60 -10.54 -22.25
N VAL A 1085 68.47 -10.56 -21.53
CA VAL A 1085 67.20 -11.10 -22.04
C VAL A 1085 66.34 -9.95 -22.58
N SER A 1086 65.94 -10.09 -23.84
CA SER A 1086 64.99 -9.20 -24.50
C SER A 1086 63.58 -9.51 -24.03
N TYR A 1087 62.74 -8.48 -23.98
CA TYR A 1087 61.35 -8.51 -23.48
C TYR A 1087 60.35 -9.41 -24.25
N LYS A 1088 60.81 -10.27 -25.17
CA LYS A 1088 59.94 -11.09 -26.05
C LYS A 1088 59.59 -12.50 -25.55
N ASP A 1089 60.33 -13.07 -24.60
CA ASP A 1089 60.35 -14.54 -24.39
C ASP A 1089 59.91 -14.99 -22.96
N VAL A 1090 58.60 -15.22 -22.73
CA VAL A 1090 58.05 -15.80 -21.48
C VAL A 1090 56.79 -16.68 -21.72
N TYR A 1091 56.71 -17.87 -21.09
CA TYR A 1091 55.62 -18.86 -21.18
C TYR A 1091 55.19 -19.46 -19.80
N LEU A 1092 54.09 -20.25 -19.76
CA LEU A 1092 53.23 -20.55 -18.58
C LEU A 1092 52.83 -22.04 -18.43
N PHE A 1093 52.47 -22.47 -17.20
CA PHE A 1093 51.47 -23.49 -16.73
C PHE A 1093 51.59 -23.63 -15.18
N ASN A 1094 50.74 -24.29 -14.36
CA ASN A 1094 49.62 -25.24 -14.57
C ASN A 1094 48.43 -25.02 -13.56
N SER A 1095 47.66 -26.05 -13.14
CA SER A 1095 46.46 -25.95 -12.25
C SER A 1095 46.35 -27.02 -11.14
N ASP A 1096 45.55 -26.76 -10.08
CA ASP A 1096 45.42 -27.56 -8.84
C ASP A 1096 43.95 -27.80 -8.38
N LEU A 1097 43.69 -28.68 -7.38
CA LEU A 1097 42.50 -29.57 -7.39
C LEU A 1097 41.59 -29.73 -6.12
N VAL A 1098 41.52 -28.80 -5.15
CA VAL A 1098 40.72 -28.96 -3.90
C VAL A 1098 39.72 -27.81 -3.64
N TYR A 1099 38.50 -28.13 -3.17
CA TYR A 1099 37.39 -27.18 -2.87
C TYR A 1099 36.67 -27.50 -1.54
N CYS A 1100 36.38 -26.47 -0.73
CA CYS A 1100 35.68 -26.45 0.56
C CYS A 1100 35.04 -25.05 0.79
N GLY A 1101 33.74 -24.89 0.55
CA GLY A 1101 33.07 -23.59 0.36
C GLY A 1101 32.70 -22.73 1.59
N ILE A 1102 32.87 -23.22 2.82
CA ILE A 1102 32.43 -22.52 4.05
C ILE A 1102 33.65 -22.09 4.88
N TYR A 1103 33.92 -20.79 4.95
CA TYR A 1103 35.01 -20.22 5.76
C TYR A 1103 34.58 -19.97 7.20
N ASP A 1104 35.26 -20.63 8.14
CA ASP A 1104 35.19 -20.37 9.58
C ASP A 1104 36.62 -20.28 10.13
N ASN A 1105 37.02 -19.08 10.56
CA ASN A 1105 38.36 -18.81 11.06
C ASN A 1105 38.55 -19.26 12.54
N ALA A 1106 37.46 -19.45 13.27
CA ALA A 1106 37.48 -19.89 14.66
C ALA A 1106 37.58 -21.43 14.78
N LEU A 1107 37.02 -22.16 13.80
CA LEU A 1107 36.93 -23.62 13.73
C LEU A 1107 38.23 -24.33 14.14
N ASP A 1108 38.22 -24.98 15.30
CA ASP A 1108 39.37 -25.70 15.88
C ASP A 1108 39.04 -27.20 15.92
N ASN A 1109 39.32 -27.91 14.82
CA ASN A 1109 39.01 -29.33 14.68
C ASN A 1109 40.09 -30.08 13.89
N ASP A 1110 39.93 -31.39 13.79
CA ASP A 1110 40.88 -32.28 13.12
C ASP A 1110 40.77 -32.27 11.58
N ASN A 1111 39.86 -31.47 11.00
CA ASN A 1111 39.72 -31.36 9.55
C ASN A 1111 40.75 -30.37 8.98
N TYR A 1112 41.90 -30.91 8.58
CA TYR A 1112 43.02 -30.18 7.97
C TYR A 1112 42.60 -29.11 6.93
N ASN A 1113 41.61 -29.40 6.08
CA ASN A 1113 41.21 -28.50 5.01
C ASN A 1113 40.43 -27.26 5.50
N CYS A 1114 39.79 -27.32 6.68
CA CYS A 1114 38.93 -26.23 7.20
C CYS A 1114 39.42 -25.63 8.53
N ALA A 1115 40.23 -26.35 9.30
CA ALA A 1115 40.69 -25.92 10.62
C ALA A 1115 41.45 -24.59 10.55
N LYS A 1116 41.10 -23.65 11.44
CA LYS A 1116 41.61 -22.26 11.48
C LYS A 1116 41.54 -21.56 10.12
N GLY A 1117 40.45 -21.81 9.38
CA GLY A 1117 40.19 -21.15 8.11
C GLY A 1117 41.14 -21.54 6.98
N PHE A 1118 41.76 -22.74 7.02
CA PHE A 1118 42.70 -23.18 5.98
C PHE A 1118 42.12 -23.15 4.56
N ASN A 1119 40.80 -23.24 4.41
CA ASN A 1119 40.08 -23.13 3.13
C ASN A 1119 39.83 -21.68 2.65
N TYR A 1120 40.37 -20.63 3.27
CA TYR A 1120 40.14 -19.22 2.91
C TYR A 1120 40.25 -18.91 1.40
N HIS A 1121 41.15 -19.59 0.69
CA HIS A 1121 41.32 -19.48 -0.78
C HIS A 1121 40.94 -20.75 -1.57
N GLN A 1122 40.31 -21.73 -0.93
CA GLN A 1122 39.96 -23.03 -1.52
C GLN A 1122 38.44 -23.27 -1.51
N GLY A 1123 37.63 -22.32 -1.94
CA GLY A 1123 36.18 -22.53 -2.10
C GLY A 1123 35.27 -21.36 -1.76
N PRO A 1124 35.55 -20.53 -0.74
CA PRO A 1124 34.78 -19.33 -0.46
C PRO A 1124 34.74 -18.40 -1.68
N GLU A 1125 33.64 -17.68 -1.84
CA GLU A 1125 33.31 -16.91 -3.04
C GLU A 1125 33.86 -15.48 -2.92
N TRP A 1126 35.09 -15.29 -3.39
CA TRP A 1126 35.76 -13.99 -3.43
C TRP A 1126 35.14 -13.06 -4.47
N LEU A 1127 34.93 -11.79 -4.11
CA LEU A 1127 34.23 -10.84 -4.98
C LEU A 1127 35.15 -10.07 -5.96
N TRP A 1128 36.38 -9.70 -5.56
CA TRP A 1128 37.29 -9.01 -6.48
C TRP A 1128 37.68 -9.80 -7.76
N PRO A 1129 37.79 -11.14 -7.76
CA PRO A 1129 38.01 -11.91 -8.98
C PRO A 1129 36.77 -11.92 -9.89
N VAL A 1130 35.56 -11.77 -9.33
CA VAL A 1130 34.33 -11.66 -10.13
C VAL A 1130 34.38 -10.41 -11.00
N GLY A 1131 34.85 -9.27 -10.48
CA GLY A 1131 35.03 -8.06 -11.28
C GLY A 1131 35.94 -8.30 -12.49
N TYR A 1132 37.14 -8.89 -12.29
CA TYR A 1132 38.02 -9.27 -13.40
C TYR A 1132 37.41 -10.30 -14.36
N PHE A 1133 36.67 -11.28 -13.84
CA PHE A 1133 35.94 -12.24 -14.66
C PHE A 1133 34.89 -11.56 -15.55
N LEU A 1134 34.11 -10.61 -15.02
CA LEU A 1134 33.11 -9.85 -15.78
C LEU A 1134 33.78 -9.00 -16.88
N ARG A 1135 34.87 -8.29 -16.55
CA ARG A 1135 35.67 -7.52 -17.52
C ARG A 1135 36.22 -8.41 -18.65
N ALA A 1136 36.84 -9.54 -18.29
CA ALA A 1136 37.34 -10.51 -19.26
C ALA A 1136 36.19 -11.08 -20.13
N LYS A 1137 35.03 -11.37 -19.52
CA LYS A 1137 33.84 -11.88 -20.22
C LYS A 1137 33.35 -10.88 -21.26
N LEU A 1138 33.23 -9.58 -20.93
CA LEU A 1138 32.90 -8.52 -21.87
C LEU A 1138 33.92 -8.44 -23.02
N TYR A 1139 35.22 -8.35 -22.69
CA TYR A 1139 36.31 -8.18 -23.65
C TYR A 1139 36.40 -9.34 -24.65
N PHE A 1140 36.40 -10.58 -24.17
CA PHE A 1140 36.44 -11.75 -25.06
C PHE A 1140 35.14 -11.91 -25.86
N ALA A 1141 33.97 -11.68 -25.25
CA ALA A 1141 32.71 -11.77 -25.97
C ALA A 1141 32.62 -10.74 -27.12
N LYS A 1142 33.14 -9.52 -26.93
CA LYS A 1142 33.26 -8.49 -27.99
C LYS A 1142 34.09 -8.97 -29.18
N LYS A 1143 35.14 -9.78 -28.95
CA LYS A 1143 35.93 -10.43 -30.01
C LYS A 1143 35.25 -11.64 -30.65
N MET A 1144 34.29 -12.28 -29.97
CA MET A 1144 33.58 -13.47 -30.45
C MET A 1144 32.29 -13.16 -31.24
N GLY A 1145 31.99 -11.88 -31.48
CA GLY A 1145 30.84 -11.42 -32.26
C GLY A 1145 29.65 -10.93 -31.42
N GLN A 1146 28.81 -10.10 -32.04
CA GLN A 1146 27.76 -9.32 -31.37
C GLN A 1146 26.80 -10.17 -30.52
N GLU A 1147 26.38 -11.34 -31.01
CA GLU A 1147 25.44 -12.22 -30.29
C GLU A 1147 26.00 -12.68 -28.94
N LYS A 1148 27.30 -13.06 -28.90
CA LYS A 1148 27.98 -13.48 -27.67
C LYS A 1148 28.25 -12.30 -26.74
N TYR A 1149 28.54 -11.13 -27.30
CA TYR A 1149 28.67 -9.89 -26.53
C TYR A 1149 27.35 -9.52 -25.84
N ASN A 1150 26.23 -9.50 -26.57
CA ASN A 1150 24.90 -9.21 -26.00
C ASN A 1150 24.53 -10.18 -24.86
N LYS A 1151 24.77 -11.49 -25.03
CA LYS A 1151 24.56 -12.49 -23.95
C LYS A 1151 25.45 -12.25 -22.73
N SER A 1152 26.68 -11.79 -22.94
CA SER A 1152 27.61 -11.46 -21.85
C SER A 1152 27.24 -10.16 -21.14
N VAL A 1153 26.82 -9.13 -21.87
CA VAL A 1153 26.26 -7.88 -21.32
C VAL A 1153 25.05 -8.17 -20.42
N TYR A 1154 24.14 -9.05 -20.85
CA TYR A 1154 23.00 -9.47 -20.03
C TYR A 1154 23.44 -10.16 -18.72
N LEU A 1155 24.38 -11.11 -18.79
CA LEU A 1155 24.93 -11.78 -17.61
C LEU A 1155 25.57 -10.79 -16.65
N VAL A 1156 26.39 -9.87 -17.17
CA VAL A 1156 27.11 -8.85 -16.40
C VAL A 1156 26.12 -7.90 -15.70
N LYS A 1157 25.14 -7.34 -16.44
CA LYS A 1157 24.07 -6.51 -15.85
C LYS A 1157 23.28 -7.25 -14.76
N ASN A 1158 23.01 -8.55 -14.92
CA ASN A 1158 22.34 -9.35 -13.89
C ASN A 1158 23.17 -9.46 -12.60
N VAL A 1159 24.46 -9.82 -12.71
CA VAL A 1159 25.37 -9.89 -11.56
C VAL A 1159 25.50 -8.52 -10.88
N LEU A 1160 25.77 -7.47 -11.64
CA LEU A 1160 25.90 -6.10 -11.13
C LEU A 1160 24.63 -5.63 -10.40
N SER A 1161 23.43 -5.95 -10.92
CA SER A 1161 22.17 -5.58 -10.26
C SER A 1161 21.97 -6.23 -8.89
N ARG A 1162 22.47 -7.46 -8.69
CA ARG A 1162 22.44 -8.14 -7.38
C ARG A 1162 23.42 -7.50 -6.39
N LEU A 1163 24.62 -7.16 -6.86
CA LEU A 1163 25.62 -6.44 -6.06
C LEU A 1163 25.10 -5.06 -5.65
N TYR A 1164 24.47 -4.31 -6.57
CA TYR A 1164 23.81 -3.05 -6.25
C TYR A 1164 22.71 -3.21 -5.19
N THR A 1165 21.86 -4.22 -5.33
CA THR A 1165 20.81 -4.54 -4.33
C THR A 1165 21.39 -4.86 -2.95
N HIS A 1166 22.54 -5.55 -2.90
CA HIS A 1166 23.26 -5.80 -1.65
C HIS A 1166 23.83 -4.50 -1.06
N LEU A 1167 24.49 -3.68 -1.88
CA LEU A 1167 25.08 -2.40 -1.47
C LEU A 1167 24.02 -1.43 -0.90
N GLU A 1168 22.85 -1.34 -1.53
CA GLU A 1168 21.74 -0.52 -1.02
C GLU A 1168 21.24 -1.00 0.35
N ARG A 1169 21.17 -2.31 0.58
CA ARG A 1169 20.66 -2.92 1.81
C ARG A 1169 21.70 -3.05 2.92
N SER A 1170 22.99 -3.07 2.58
CA SER A 1170 24.07 -3.20 3.54
C SER A 1170 24.13 -1.97 4.46
N PRO A 1171 24.18 -2.14 5.80
CA PRO A 1171 24.34 -1.01 6.72
C PRO A 1171 25.71 -0.33 6.55
N TRP A 1172 26.68 -1.04 5.96
CA TRP A 1172 28.02 -0.55 5.62
C TRP A 1172 28.08 0.18 4.28
N LYS A 1173 27.02 0.14 3.45
CA LYS A 1173 26.95 0.70 2.08
C LYS A 1173 28.13 0.33 1.18
N GLY A 1174 28.60 -0.91 1.34
CA GLY A 1174 29.72 -1.47 0.57
C GLY A 1174 29.43 -2.86 0.05
N LEU A 1175 30.49 -3.52 -0.44
CA LEU A 1175 30.47 -4.90 -0.92
C LEU A 1175 31.53 -5.71 -0.16
N PRO A 1176 31.21 -6.94 0.27
CA PRO A 1176 32.09 -7.73 1.12
C PRO A 1176 33.35 -8.19 0.39
N GLU A 1177 34.33 -8.66 1.16
CA GLU A 1177 35.51 -9.34 0.64
C GLU A 1177 35.16 -10.66 -0.05
N LEU A 1178 34.42 -11.51 0.66
CA LEU A 1178 34.01 -12.84 0.23
C LEU A 1178 32.66 -13.23 0.83
N THR A 1179 32.01 -14.19 0.20
CA THR A 1179 30.87 -14.94 0.78
C THR A 1179 31.24 -16.39 1.01
N ASN A 1180 30.49 -17.06 1.88
CA ASN A 1180 30.46 -18.53 1.89
C ASN A 1180 29.70 -19.03 0.63
N GLU A 1181 29.76 -20.33 0.37
CA GLU A 1181 29.14 -20.96 -0.79
C GLU A 1181 27.70 -20.49 -1.09
N ASN A 1182 27.41 -20.30 -2.38
CA ASN A 1182 26.13 -19.83 -2.92
C ASN A 1182 25.72 -18.43 -2.41
N GLY A 1183 26.68 -17.54 -2.16
CA GLY A 1183 26.45 -16.18 -1.65
C GLY A 1183 26.02 -16.11 -0.19
N GLN A 1184 26.25 -17.16 0.61
CA GLN A 1184 25.91 -17.16 2.03
C GLN A 1184 26.76 -16.14 2.80
N TYR A 1185 26.16 -15.47 3.79
CA TYR A 1185 26.87 -14.53 4.66
C TYR A 1185 28.03 -15.22 5.40
N CYS A 1186 29.20 -14.58 5.39
CA CYS A 1186 30.38 -15.06 6.09
C CYS A 1186 30.74 -14.09 7.23
N PRO A 1187 30.59 -14.48 8.51
CA PRO A 1187 30.83 -13.59 9.65
C PRO A 1187 32.31 -13.22 9.88
N PHE A 1188 33.23 -13.82 9.13
CA PHE A 1188 34.67 -13.54 9.14
C PHE A 1188 35.15 -12.76 7.92
N SER A 1189 34.26 -12.41 6.98
CA SER A 1189 34.56 -11.55 5.84
C SER A 1189 34.58 -10.08 6.26
N CYS A 1190 35.43 -9.26 5.64
CA CYS A 1190 35.20 -7.81 5.68
C CYS A 1190 33.88 -7.47 4.99
N GLU A 1191 33.12 -6.56 5.60
CA GLU A 1191 31.76 -6.17 5.18
C GLU A 1191 31.79 -5.14 4.05
N THR A 1192 32.85 -4.35 3.98
CA THR A 1192 33.17 -3.49 2.83
C THR A 1192 34.67 -3.54 2.54
N GLN A 1193 35.02 -3.82 1.28
CA GLN A 1193 36.39 -4.16 0.88
C GLN A 1193 36.75 -3.46 -0.44
N ALA A 1194 37.84 -2.68 -0.48
CA ALA A 1194 38.11 -1.81 -1.62
C ALA A 1194 38.25 -2.55 -2.95
N TRP A 1195 39.00 -3.66 -3.01
CA TRP A 1195 39.17 -4.38 -4.27
C TRP A 1195 37.87 -4.97 -4.84
N SER A 1196 36.86 -5.23 -3.99
CA SER A 1196 35.59 -5.80 -4.39
C SER A 1196 34.75 -4.75 -5.12
N ILE A 1197 34.62 -3.56 -4.54
CA ILE A 1197 33.92 -2.45 -5.19
C ILE A 1197 34.73 -1.85 -6.35
N ALA A 1198 36.07 -1.81 -6.26
CA ALA A 1198 36.94 -1.32 -7.33
C ALA A 1198 36.77 -2.12 -8.63
N THR A 1199 36.94 -3.45 -8.56
CA THR A 1199 36.88 -4.29 -9.76
C THR A 1199 35.46 -4.37 -10.34
N VAL A 1200 34.44 -4.14 -9.52
CA VAL A 1200 33.04 -3.93 -9.94
C VAL A 1200 32.84 -2.60 -10.67
N LEU A 1201 33.40 -1.48 -10.17
CA LEU A 1201 33.40 -0.20 -10.89
C LEU A 1201 34.15 -0.29 -12.21
N GLU A 1202 35.23 -1.06 -12.28
CA GLU A 1202 35.93 -1.32 -13.53
C GLU A 1202 35.11 -2.16 -14.52
N ALA A 1203 34.31 -3.12 -14.05
CA ALA A 1203 33.36 -3.85 -14.88
C ALA A 1203 32.19 -2.98 -15.36
N LEU A 1204 31.77 -1.99 -14.56
CA LEU A 1204 30.80 -0.96 -14.94
C LEU A 1204 31.35 0.05 -15.96
N TYR A 1205 32.64 0.36 -15.90
CA TYR A 1205 33.31 1.27 -16.84
C TYR A 1205 33.64 0.62 -18.19
N ASP A 1206 33.94 -0.69 -18.19
CA ASP A 1206 34.20 -1.46 -19.41
C ASP A 1206 32.91 -1.89 -20.15
N LEU A 1207 31.73 -1.66 -19.55
CA LEU A 1207 30.39 -1.98 -20.06
C LEU A 1207 29.85 -0.91 -21.04
#